data_AF-A0A959TJE0-F1
#
_entry.id   AF-A0A959TJE0-F1
#
_cell.length_a   1.000
_cell.length_b   1.000
_cell.length_c   1.000
_cell.angle_alpha   90.00
_cell.angle_beta   90.00
_cell.angle_gamma   90.00
#
_symmetry.space_group_name_H-M   'P 1'
#
loop_
_entity.id
_entity.type
_entity.pdbx_description
1 polymer ?
#
loop_
_entity_poly.entity_id
_entity_poly.type
_entity_poly.pdbx_seq_one_letter_code
_entity_poly.pdbx_strand_id
1 'polypeptide(L)'
;MGLLTAAVLFGTLADAQITTYSRTVLSSQAFRTFQGVPGPTTISATGGSYVGTSDDGRVVITLPFTFTYDGVGYTQAVMCSNGWVSFGTDQSTNSFTAGNLFTTTAPNRTVGVHFRDLNANFGAGGGTLQHGVDAAGTGYVFQWNNTSTTSGTSSTNRLNFQLAIDGPASATPGRLTLLYGALNGTYSTGASIGIENATGGTGNYINALNGLSNSTTTTSSWPGSGNGYQFDPPTPCAGTPTPGNTTGPAFAGSGIPFNLGLQNTTNGTGVTYQWFVSTVSAGGPWTPFGASSATVSTSQTADSWYYCEVTCSTGPSTGSSNVLAVVSIPVNTVPFTGNNSFACGTNMILRDHAGASNYGNNANGYTVLDAGVAGIINISGPYATEACCDRVRIYNGVGVGGTLLQTYNGTGTANFTGTAGQTLTVEFTSDFSSVQSGFDFVVSYSGICVPSCTQPAATVQLAPDCDANTFELFVNLSSIGDATNVDITADVNGGGATVIHDDVNTLTTYSLGTYASGDVVDVDVVHNQDNICSLALGTFGGTLTCALPGVCGLGLAVPDNTCPTTLNGLVPITAPGTQLGTDVILESVDLIIDHTFNADLEIRLTSPNNVTVDLVLDRGGADNGLGNNANCPTDVFRLIDGGAALSTVAGNNVVGQFAPEQPLSTFNDGSDPNGTWTLRVCDDAGGDLGTIQYVQLNFITPCTAPIVAGTISGTAGALCDGDSETLSLSGQSTGFGISYQWNWGT
;
A
#
# COMPACT_ATOMS: atom_id res chain seq x y z
N MET A 1 42.89 -11.63 -23.02
CA MET A 1 43.83 -11.99 -21.94
C MET A 1 44.09 -10.74 -21.12
N GLY A 2 43.36 -10.58 -20.02
CA GLY A 2 43.60 -9.52 -19.03
C GLY A 2 43.26 -10.11 -17.67
N LEU A 3 44.29 -10.40 -16.88
CA LEU A 3 44.15 -10.96 -15.53
C LEU A 3 43.44 -9.93 -14.64
N LEU A 4 42.24 -10.27 -14.17
CA LEU A 4 41.64 -9.62 -13.02
C LEU A 4 42.21 -10.31 -11.78
N THR A 5 43.18 -9.67 -11.12
CA THR A 5 43.59 -10.03 -9.76
C THR A 5 42.47 -9.61 -8.82
N ALA A 6 41.60 -10.56 -8.47
CA ALA A 6 40.68 -10.42 -7.35
C ALA A 6 41.52 -10.31 -6.07
N ALA A 7 41.60 -9.11 -5.52
CA ALA A 7 42.11 -8.90 -4.18
C ALA A 7 41.11 -9.52 -3.20
N VAL A 8 41.40 -10.74 -2.74
CA VAL A 8 40.72 -11.34 -1.59
C VAL A 8 41.15 -10.53 -0.37
N LEU A 9 40.34 -9.54 -0.01
CA LEU A 9 40.46 -8.82 1.24
C LEU A 9 40.00 -9.80 2.35
N PHE A 10 40.96 -10.48 2.99
CA PHE A 10 40.67 -11.23 4.22
C PHE A 10 40.34 -10.21 5.32
N GLY A 11 39.05 -9.98 5.54
CA GLY A 11 38.55 -9.29 6.73
C GLY A 11 38.71 -10.19 7.95
N THR A 12 39.70 -9.89 8.79
CA THR A 12 39.74 -10.24 10.22
C THR A 12 38.71 -9.34 10.93
N LEU A 13 37.87 -9.73 11.90
CA LEU A 13 37.93 -10.75 12.94
C LEU A 13 36.50 -11.26 13.18
N ALA A 14 36.36 -12.56 13.41
CA ALA A 14 35.13 -13.16 13.93
C ALA A 14 34.77 -12.53 15.30
N ASP A 15 33.47 -12.42 15.59
CA ASP A 15 32.94 -12.05 16.90
C ASP A 15 33.68 -12.76 18.04
N ALA A 16 33.85 -12.08 19.17
CA ALA A 16 34.46 -12.64 20.38
C ALA A 16 33.75 -13.95 20.78
N GLN A 17 34.45 -15.09 20.65
CA GLN A 17 33.90 -16.41 20.91
C GLN A 17 34.04 -16.78 22.40
N ILE A 18 34.91 -16.11 23.15
CA ILE A 18 35.32 -16.50 24.50
C ILE A 18 34.15 -16.72 25.46
N THR A 19 33.07 -15.92 25.37
CA THR A 19 31.89 -16.03 26.23
C THR A 19 30.95 -17.17 25.84
N THR A 20 31.18 -17.79 24.69
CA THR A 20 30.42 -18.97 24.22
C THR A 20 31.09 -20.29 24.58
N TYR A 21 32.27 -20.27 25.21
CA TYR A 21 32.89 -21.47 25.77
C TYR A 21 32.00 -22.04 26.87
N SER A 22 31.79 -23.36 26.86
CA SER A 22 31.07 -24.00 27.94
C SER A 22 32.02 -24.27 29.11
N ARG A 23 31.58 -23.94 30.34
CA ARG A 23 32.35 -24.14 31.56
C ARG A 23 31.81 -25.34 32.34
N THR A 24 32.68 -26.28 32.68
CA THR A 24 32.36 -27.42 33.56
C THR A 24 33.24 -27.40 34.81
N VAL A 25 32.65 -27.65 35.98
CA VAL A 25 33.40 -27.87 37.23
C VAL A 25 33.82 -29.34 37.30
N LEU A 26 35.09 -29.58 37.58
CA LEU A 26 35.66 -30.91 37.67
C LEU A 26 35.89 -31.31 39.12
N SER A 27 35.74 -32.59 39.41
CA SER A 27 36.10 -33.20 40.69
C SER A 27 36.74 -34.57 40.49
N SER A 28 37.55 -34.99 41.46
CA SER A 28 38.20 -36.32 41.48
C SER A 28 39.03 -36.65 40.24
N GLN A 29 39.66 -35.64 39.63
CA GLN A 29 40.56 -35.80 38.48
C GLN A 29 42.01 -36.00 38.92
N ALA A 30 42.79 -36.69 38.09
CA ALA A 30 44.24 -36.73 38.20
C ALA A 30 44.87 -35.69 37.25
N PHE A 31 46.06 -35.19 37.59
CA PHE A 31 46.85 -34.41 36.65
C PHE A 31 47.14 -35.23 35.39
N ARG A 32 47.13 -34.56 34.24
CA ARG A 32 47.63 -35.17 33.00
C ARG A 32 49.13 -35.39 33.13
N THR A 33 49.58 -36.59 32.79
CA THR A 33 51.00 -36.93 32.79
C THR A 33 51.66 -36.46 31.50
N PHE A 34 52.95 -36.18 31.54
CA PHE A 34 53.75 -35.87 30.35
C PHE A 34 54.11 -37.13 29.55
N GLN A 35 54.45 -36.98 28.27
CA GLN A 35 55.09 -38.06 27.51
C GLN A 35 56.42 -38.49 28.13
N GLY A 36 56.75 -39.77 27.98
CA GLY A 36 58.00 -40.32 28.49
C GLY A 36 59.24 -39.87 27.70
N VAL A 37 59.11 -39.67 26.38
CA VAL A 37 60.21 -39.23 25.49
C VAL A 37 59.66 -38.40 24.31
N PRO A 38 60.15 -37.15 24.11
CA PRO A 38 60.92 -36.38 25.08
C PRO A 38 60.06 -36.10 26.33
N GLY A 39 60.69 -36.13 27.51
CA GLY A 39 60.04 -35.71 28.75
C GLY A 39 59.73 -34.21 28.78
N PRO A 40 59.07 -33.70 29.83
CA PRO A 40 58.77 -32.28 29.95
C PRO A 40 60.05 -31.45 30.09
N THR A 41 60.03 -30.24 29.53
CA THR A 41 61.00 -29.22 29.90
C THR A 41 60.71 -28.78 31.33
N THR A 42 61.73 -28.85 32.19
CA THR A 42 61.64 -28.43 33.59
C THR A 42 62.47 -27.17 33.81
N ILE A 43 61.84 -26.15 34.39
CA ILE A 43 62.46 -24.88 34.78
C ILE A 43 62.46 -24.83 36.30
N SER A 44 63.66 -24.76 36.89
CA SER A 44 63.87 -24.80 38.34
C SER A 44 64.84 -23.73 38.85
N ALA A 45 65.26 -22.81 37.98
CA ALA A 45 66.19 -21.71 38.26
C ALA A 45 65.96 -20.56 37.27
N THR A 46 66.42 -19.36 37.62
CA THR A 46 66.37 -18.17 36.77
C THR A 46 67.48 -18.18 35.70
N GLY A 47 67.20 -17.64 34.51
CA GLY A 47 68.17 -17.53 33.41
C GLY A 47 67.81 -18.40 32.19
N GLY A 48 68.60 -18.29 31.12
CA GLY A 48 68.31 -18.95 29.84
C GLY A 48 67.07 -18.37 29.17
N SER A 49 66.13 -19.24 28.77
CA SER A 49 64.84 -18.83 28.18
C SER A 49 63.83 -18.27 29.18
N TYR A 50 64.11 -18.35 30.49
CA TYR A 50 63.28 -17.79 31.54
C TYR A 50 63.70 -16.35 31.86
N VAL A 51 62.77 -15.40 31.71
CA VAL A 51 62.99 -13.96 31.88
C VAL A 51 62.34 -13.50 33.18
N GLY A 52 63.11 -12.82 34.04
CA GLY A 52 62.65 -12.31 35.33
C GLY A 52 63.17 -13.12 36.52
N THR A 53 62.51 -12.97 37.66
CA THR A 53 62.85 -13.67 38.91
C THR A 53 61.95 -14.89 39.12
N SER A 54 62.17 -15.67 40.18
CA SER A 54 61.22 -16.72 40.55
C SER A 54 59.87 -16.16 41.00
N ASP A 55 59.82 -14.90 41.43
CA ASP A 55 58.61 -14.19 41.88
C ASP A 55 57.83 -13.60 40.69
N ASP A 56 58.52 -12.92 39.78
CA ASP A 56 57.89 -12.25 38.64
C ASP A 56 58.64 -12.59 37.35
N GLY A 57 58.52 -13.85 36.93
CA GLY A 57 59.18 -14.33 35.73
C GLY A 57 58.27 -15.09 34.80
N ARG A 58 58.72 -15.24 33.56
CA ARG A 58 57.98 -15.91 32.51
C ARG A 58 58.91 -16.60 31.52
N VAL A 59 58.35 -17.53 30.77
CA VAL A 59 59.02 -18.20 29.67
C VAL A 59 58.12 -18.20 28.44
N VAL A 60 58.70 -17.96 27.26
CA VAL A 60 58.03 -18.12 25.97
C VAL A 60 58.27 -19.55 25.48
N ILE A 61 57.19 -20.23 25.13
CA ILE A 61 57.16 -21.65 24.78
C ILE A 61 56.68 -21.77 23.34
N THR A 62 57.43 -22.47 22.51
CA THR A 62 56.96 -22.88 21.16
C THR A 62 56.15 -24.16 21.29
N LEU A 63 54.90 -24.12 20.80
CA LEU A 63 54.00 -25.27 20.82
C LEU A 63 54.33 -26.22 19.65
N PRO A 64 54.19 -27.54 19.83
CA PRO A 64 54.45 -28.52 18.77
C PRO A 64 53.31 -28.59 17.72
N PHE A 65 52.25 -27.80 17.90
CA PHE A 65 51.11 -27.68 17.01
C PHE A 65 50.54 -26.25 17.09
N THR A 66 49.73 -25.88 16.10
CA THR A 66 48.91 -24.66 16.18
C THR A 66 47.74 -24.92 17.12
N PHE A 67 47.69 -24.21 18.24
CA PHE A 67 46.58 -24.25 19.19
C PHE A 67 45.56 -23.16 18.86
N THR A 68 44.30 -23.52 18.64
CA THR A 68 43.23 -22.56 18.39
C THR A 68 42.61 -22.12 19.71
N TYR A 69 42.77 -20.85 20.06
CA TYR A 69 42.17 -20.23 21.24
C TYR A 69 41.35 -19.01 20.79
N ASP A 70 40.10 -18.92 21.26
CA ASP A 70 39.14 -17.88 20.86
C ASP A 70 39.05 -17.70 19.32
N GLY A 71 39.05 -18.81 18.58
CA GLY A 71 38.97 -18.81 17.11
C GLY A 71 40.28 -18.46 16.39
N VAL A 72 41.35 -18.11 17.11
CA VAL A 72 42.65 -17.72 16.53
C VAL A 72 43.71 -18.80 16.79
N GLY A 73 44.47 -19.16 15.75
CA GLY A 73 45.57 -20.12 15.84
C GLY A 73 46.87 -19.52 16.37
N TYR A 74 47.47 -20.17 17.37
CA TYR A 74 48.73 -19.75 17.99
C TYR A 74 49.77 -20.88 17.98
N THR A 75 51.02 -20.52 17.69
CA THR A 75 52.17 -21.45 17.73
C THR A 75 53.08 -21.23 18.94
N GLN A 76 52.76 -20.24 19.76
CA GLN A 76 53.52 -19.88 20.96
C GLN A 76 52.58 -19.64 22.15
N ALA A 77 53.08 -19.87 23.35
CA ALA A 77 52.43 -19.54 24.61
C ALA A 77 53.45 -18.95 25.59
N VAL A 78 52.99 -18.15 26.54
CA VAL A 78 53.80 -17.57 27.61
C VAL A 78 53.30 -18.11 28.94
N MET A 79 54.18 -18.76 29.71
CA MET A 79 53.88 -19.28 31.04
C MET A 79 54.55 -18.39 32.10
N CYS A 80 53.81 -17.94 33.11
CA CYS A 80 54.31 -17.04 34.15
C CYS A 80 54.35 -17.70 35.54
N SER A 81 55.32 -17.30 36.39
CA SER A 81 55.37 -17.68 37.82
C SER A 81 54.07 -17.34 38.56
N ASN A 82 53.44 -16.22 38.18
CA ASN A 82 52.19 -15.69 38.71
C ASN A 82 50.92 -16.46 38.30
N GLY A 83 51.06 -17.71 37.84
CA GLY A 83 49.95 -18.65 37.70
C GLY A 83 49.03 -18.45 36.50
N TRP A 84 49.52 -17.82 35.43
CA TRP A 84 48.78 -17.63 34.17
C TRP A 84 49.56 -18.13 32.95
N VAL A 85 48.82 -18.48 31.90
CA VAL A 85 49.33 -18.74 30.55
C VAL A 85 48.66 -17.80 29.57
N SER A 86 49.37 -17.20 28.63
CA SER A 86 48.77 -16.48 27.51
C SER A 86 49.23 -17.01 26.17
N PHE A 87 48.42 -16.82 25.12
CA PHE A 87 48.71 -17.36 23.79
C PHE A 87 49.22 -16.29 22.81
N GLY A 88 50.20 -16.67 21.99
CA GLY A 88 50.89 -15.80 21.04
C GLY A 88 52.33 -15.48 21.45
N THR A 89 52.84 -14.38 20.91
CA THR A 89 54.21 -13.89 21.19
C THR A 89 54.38 -13.47 22.65
N ASP A 90 55.62 -13.19 23.05
CA ASP A 90 55.92 -12.61 24.36
C ASP A 90 55.02 -11.38 24.62
N GLN A 91 54.20 -11.43 25.68
CA GLN A 91 53.31 -10.34 26.06
C GLN A 91 54.07 -9.17 26.70
N SER A 92 55.39 -9.29 26.93
CA SER A 92 56.22 -8.28 27.60
C SER A 92 55.74 -7.87 29.00
N THR A 93 54.92 -8.71 29.64
CA THR A 93 54.39 -8.52 30.99
C THR A 93 54.59 -9.77 31.82
N ASN A 94 54.81 -9.58 33.11
CA ASN A 94 54.91 -10.59 34.16
C ASN A 94 53.90 -10.27 35.29
N SER A 95 52.77 -9.63 34.95
CA SER A 95 51.79 -9.14 35.92
C SER A 95 51.48 -10.17 37.02
N PHE A 96 51.46 -9.67 38.26
CA PHE A 96 51.05 -10.36 39.48
C PHE A 96 49.62 -9.97 39.92
N THR A 97 49.02 -8.99 39.24
CA THR A 97 47.71 -8.43 39.62
C THR A 97 46.59 -9.34 39.11
N ALA A 98 46.01 -10.13 40.02
CA ALA A 98 44.94 -11.07 39.73
C ALA A 98 43.78 -10.45 38.92
N GLY A 99 43.39 -9.20 39.23
CA GLY A 99 42.30 -8.51 38.57
C GLY A 99 42.50 -8.25 37.07
N ASN A 100 43.73 -8.35 36.55
CA ASN A 100 44.01 -8.09 35.14
C ASN A 100 43.27 -9.03 34.20
N LEU A 101 42.97 -10.27 34.63
CA LEU A 101 42.15 -11.23 33.87
C LEU A 101 40.74 -10.71 33.51
N PHE A 102 40.28 -9.67 34.19
CA PHE A 102 38.93 -9.12 34.02
C PHE A 102 38.94 -7.69 33.49
N THR A 103 40.10 -7.14 33.15
CA THR A 103 40.24 -5.78 32.62
C THR A 103 40.88 -5.82 31.25
N THR A 104 41.08 -4.66 30.62
CA THR A 104 41.80 -4.56 29.33
C THR A 104 43.33 -4.49 29.52
N THR A 105 43.82 -4.67 30.76
CA THR A 105 45.24 -4.53 31.11
C THR A 105 45.95 -5.86 30.93
N ALA A 106 47.03 -5.88 30.15
CA ALA A 106 47.81 -7.08 29.89
C ALA A 106 48.22 -7.84 31.19
N PRO A 107 48.33 -9.17 31.17
CA PRO A 107 48.29 -10.05 29.99
C PRO A 107 46.88 -10.15 29.37
N ASN A 108 46.81 -10.38 28.05
CA ASN A 108 45.56 -10.63 27.30
C ASN A 108 45.72 -11.96 26.51
N ARG A 109 44.60 -12.55 26.04
CA ARG A 109 44.55 -13.94 25.53
C ARG A 109 44.99 -14.94 26.60
N THR A 110 44.56 -14.70 27.83
CA THR A 110 45.11 -15.33 29.02
C THR A 110 44.16 -16.38 29.58
N VAL A 111 44.75 -17.46 30.07
CA VAL A 111 44.13 -18.42 30.99
C VAL A 111 44.72 -18.17 32.37
N GLY A 112 43.91 -17.60 33.26
CA GLY A 112 44.24 -17.52 34.67
C GLY A 112 44.04 -18.88 35.31
N VAL A 113 45.12 -19.61 35.57
CA VAL A 113 45.06 -20.95 36.18
C VAL A 113 44.99 -20.81 37.69
N HIS A 114 45.83 -19.95 38.25
CA HIS A 114 45.78 -19.49 39.63
C HIS A 114 46.41 -18.09 39.68
N PHE A 115 45.84 -17.15 38.92
CA PHE A 115 46.49 -15.88 38.65
C PHE A 115 46.47 -14.99 39.90
N ARG A 116 47.63 -14.82 40.53
CA ARG A 116 47.94 -13.84 41.58
C ARG A 116 49.47 -13.64 41.67
N ASP A 117 49.88 -12.80 42.60
CA ASP A 117 51.26 -12.66 43.05
C ASP A 117 51.78 -13.96 43.70
N LEU A 118 52.47 -14.79 42.92
CA LEU A 118 53.00 -16.11 43.28
C LEU A 118 54.49 -16.22 42.94
N ASN A 119 55.22 -16.97 43.75
CA ASN A 119 56.60 -17.33 43.46
C ASN A 119 56.73 -18.79 42.98
N ALA A 120 57.38 -19.00 41.84
CA ALA A 120 57.71 -20.33 41.28
C ALA A 120 58.58 -21.19 42.22
N ASN A 121 59.14 -20.59 43.28
CA ASN A 121 59.78 -21.23 44.43
C ASN A 121 61.05 -22.04 44.07
N PHE A 122 61.79 -21.55 43.07
CA PHE A 122 63.00 -22.18 42.53
C PHE A 122 64.14 -22.34 43.56
N GLY A 123 65.11 -23.19 43.22
CA GLY A 123 66.29 -23.44 44.06
C GLY A 123 65.93 -24.05 45.42
N ALA A 124 66.24 -23.34 46.51
CA ALA A 124 66.05 -23.82 47.87
C ALA A 124 64.57 -24.07 48.25
N GLY A 125 63.61 -23.49 47.52
CA GLY A 125 62.17 -23.75 47.72
C GLY A 125 61.68 -25.08 47.14
N GLY A 126 62.45 -25.68 46.22
CA GLY A 126 62.11 -26.96 45.57
C GLY A 126 60.94 -26.90 44.58
N GLY A 127 60.54 -25.70 44.16
CA GLY A 127 59.52 -25.45 43.16
C GLY A 127 60.04 -25.58 41.73
N THR A 128 59.15 -25.94 40.81
CA THR A 128 59.45 -26.03 39.37
C THR A 128 58.26 -25.59 38.53
N LEU A 129 58.56 -25.02 37.36
CA LEU A 129 57.61 -24.90 36.26
C LEU A 129 57.94 -25.99 35.24
N GLN A 130 56.94 -26.72 34.77
CA GLN A 130 57.11 -27.78 33.78
C GLN A 130 56.16 -27.57 32.62
N HIS A 131 56.64 -27.84 31.41
CA HIS A 131 55.79 -27.82 30.24
C HIS A 131 56.22 -28.86 29.20
N GLY A 132 55.27 -29.44 28.48
CA GLY A 132 55.53 -30.51 27.52
C GLY A 132 54.28 -31.15 26.96
N VAL A 133 54.47 -32.09 26.02
CA VAL A 133 53.38 -32.86 25.41
C VAL A 133 52.77 -33.80 26.45
N ASP A 134 51.44 -33.93 26.44
CA ASP A 134 50.73 -34.87 27.31
C ASP A 134 50.97 -36.33 26.93
N ALA A 135 50.81 -37.28 27.84
CA ALA A 135 51.15 -38.69 27.61
C ALA A 135 50.45 -39.30 26.39
N ALA A 136 49.26 -38.81 26.04
CA ALA A 136 48.51 -39.23 24.85
C ALA A 136 49.11 -38.73 23.53
N GLY A 137 49.96 -37.69 23.56
CA GLY A 137 50.54 -37.08 22.36
C GLY A 137 49.60 -36.15 21.60
N THR A 138 48.44 -35.86 22.17
CA THR A 138 47.36 -35.10 21.53
C THR A 138 47.17 -33.73 22.15
N GLY A 139 47.81 -33.43 23.27
CA GLY A 139 47.71 -32.17 23.98
C GLY A 139 49.06 -31.68 24.53
N TYR A 140 49.01 -30.54 25.22
CA TYR A 140 50.17 -29.91 25.85
C TYR A 140 49.83 -29.48 27.27
N VAL A 141 50.81 -29.56 28.17
CA VAL A 141 50.62 -29.37 29.61
C VAL A 141 51.57 -28.28 30.11
N PHE A 142 51.06 -27.40 30.98
CA PHE A 142 51.81 -26.43 31.78
C PHE A 142 51.52 -26.72 33.25
N GLN A 143 52.56 -26.89 34.06
CA GLN A 143 52.41 -27.37 35.44
C GLN A 143 53.30 -26.57 36.39
N TRP A 144 52.69 -26.13 37.49
CA TRP A 144 53.33 -25.47 38.61
C TRP A 144 53.43 -26.47 39.75
N ASN A 145 54.64 -26.79 40.16
CA ASN A 145 54.91 -27.70 41.27
C ASN A 145 55.55 -26.96 42.42
N ASN A 146 55.06 -27.22 43.63
CA ASN A 146 55.59 -26.64 44.87
C ASN A 146 55.72 -25.11 44.83
N THR A 147 54.88 -24.42 44.07
CA THR A 147 54.85 -22.96 43.92
C THR A 147 54.43 -22.32 45.23
N SER A 148 55.11 -21.27 45.68
CA SER A 148 54.74 -20.57 46.90
C SER A 148 53.40 -19.89 46.71
N THR A 149 52.56 -19.89 47.76
CA THR A 149 51.23 -19.26 47.73
C THR A 149 51.26 -17.73 47.61
N THR A 150 52.44 -17.13 47.80
CA THR A 150 52.68 -15.67 47.80
C THR A 150 54.02 -15.37 47.10
N SER A 151 54.39 -14.10 47.00
CA SER A 151 55.61 -13.63 46.33
C SER A 151 56.94 -14.08 46.99
N GLY A 152 56.93 -14.44 48.28
CA GLY A 152 58.12 -14.99 48.95
C GLY A 152 58.32 -16.50 48.71
N THR A 153 59.57 -16.96 48.62
CA THR A 153 59.93 -18.39 48.68
C THR A 153 59.41 -19.04 49.97
N SER A 154 58.86 -20.25 49.88
CA SER A 154 58.24 -20.94 51.04
C SER A 154 58.45 -22.45 51.00
N SER A 155 58.83 -23.05 52.13
CA SER A 155 58.92 -24.50 52.31
C SER A 155 57.63 -25.11 52.89
N THR A 156 56.75 -24.29 53.46
CA THR A 156 55.56 -24.73 54.21
C THR A 156 54.25 -24.44 53.50
N ASN A 157 54.15 -23.35 52.73
CA ASN A 157 52.93 -22.94 52.04
C ASN A 157 53.12 -23.06 50.53
N ARG A 158 52.67 -24.16 49.93
CA ARG A 158 52.95 -24.51 48.53
C ARG A 158 51.74 -25.07 47.80
N LEU A 159 51.60 -24.67 46.54
CA LEU A 159 50.54 -25.04 45.60
C LEU A 159 51.08 -25.96 44.51
N ASN A 160 50.19 -26.80 44.00
CA ASN A 160 50.40 -27.58 42.80
C ASN A 160 49.17 -27.41 41.91
N PHE A 161 49.37 -27.02 40.65
CA PHE A 161 48.28 -26.86 39.70
C PHE A 161 48.77 -26.98 38.26
N GLN A 162 47.84 -27.25 37.35
CA GLN A 162 48.12 -27.59 35.96
C GLN A 162 47.10 -26.95 35.03
N LEU A 163 47.57 -26.48 33.87
CA LEU A 163 46.76 -26.26 32.68
C LEU A 163 47.12 -27.32 31.64
N ALA A 164 46.13 -28.07 31.18
CA ALA A 164 46.25 -28.91 30.00
C ALA A 164 45.43 -28.32 28.84
N ILE A 165 46.02 -28.30 27.66
CA ILE A 165 45.38 -27.85 26.42
C ILE A 165 45.30 -29.01 25.42
N ASP A 166 44.15 -29.17 24.78
CA ASP A 166 43.93 -30.20 23.78
C ASP A 166 44.28 -29.68 22.38
N GLY A 167 45.26 -30.32 21.73
CA GLY A 167 45.72 -29.97 20.40
C GLY A 167 44.77 -30.43 19.28
N PRO A 168 45.08 -30.12 18.02
CA PRO A 168 44.23 -30.43 16.87
C PRO A 168 44.01 -31.93 16.64
N ALA A 169 44.90 -32.79 17.15
CA ALA A 169 44.77 -34.24 17.08
C ALA A 169 43.95 -34.86 18.23
N SER A 170 43.52 -34.05 19.21
CA SER A 170 42.64 -34.51 20.29
C SER A 170 41.21 -34.76 19.77
N ALA A 171 40.44 -35.57 20.48
CA ALA A 171 38.99 -35.71 20.26
C ALA A 171 38.23 -34.40 20.56
N THR A 172 38.82 -33.50 21.35
CA THR A 172 38.22 -32.21 21.75
C THR A 172 39.21 -31.05 21.56
N PRO A 173 39.58 -30.70 20.31
CA PRO A 173 40.55 -29.64 20.04
C PRO A 173 40.15 -28.30 20.66
N GLY A 174 41.12 -27.58 21.23
CA GLY A 174 40.90 -26.26 21.83
C GLY A 174 40.40 -26.30 23.28
N ARG A 175 40.06 -27.48 23.83
CA ARG A 175 39.67 -27.62 25.24
C ARG A 175 40.80 -27.19 26.18
N LEU A 176 40.43 -26.48 27.23
CA LEU A 176 41.30 -26.08 28.34
C LEU A 176 40.86 -26.81 29.60
N THR A 177 41.81 -27.43 30.31
CA THR A 177 41.54 -28.12 31.58
C THR A 177 42.48 -27.57 32.65
N LEU A 178 41.91 -26.90 33.65
CA LEU A 178 42.61 -26.38 34.82
C LEU A 178 42.40 -27.38 35.96
N LEU A 179 43.48 -27.91 36.53
CA LEU A 179 43.42 -28.88 37.62
C LEU A 179 44.28 -28.45 38.79
N TYR A 180 43.80 -28.72 40.01
CA TYR A 180 44.47 -28.38 41.26
C TYR A 180 44.90 -29.64 42.00
N GLY A 181 46.12 -29.62 42.52
CA GLY A 181 46.75 -30.74 43.23
C GLY A 181 46.76 -30.52 44.75
N ALA A 182 47.70 -31.20 45.41
CA ALA A 182 47.89 -31.08 46.84
C ALA A 182 48.29 -29.64 47.24
N LEU A 183 47.59 -29.10 48.24
CA LEU A 183 48.00 -27.91 48.98
C LEU A 183 48.85 -28.36 50.18
N ASN A 184 50.03 -27.76 50.35
CA ASN A 184 50.81 -27.90 51.57
C ASN A 184 50.71 -26.59 52.36
N GLY A 185 50.36 -26.67 53.64
CA GLY A 185 50.25 -25.49 54.52
C GLY A 185 49.01 -24.63 54.29
N THR A 186 49.15 -23.32 54.48
CA THR A 186 48.05 -22.36 54.45
C THR A 186 47.82 -21.81 53.05
N TYR A 187 46.57 -21.81 52.60
CA TYR A 187 46.16 -21.22 51.33
C TYR A 187 46.12 -19.68 51.38
N SER A 188 46.59 -19.01 50.32
CA SER A 188 46.42 -17.56 50.13
C SER A 188 45.30 -17.29 49.12
N THR A 189 44.28 -16.54 49.55
CA THR A 189 43.10 -16.22 48.73
C THR A 189 43.39 -15.12 47.71
N GLY A 190 42.41 -14.83 46.85
CA GLY A 190 42.45 -13.70 45.93
C GLY A 190 43.04 -13.99 44.56
N ALA A 191 43.19 -15.27 44.18
CA ALA A 191 43.56 -15.64 42.82
C ALA A 191 42.37 -15.56 41.86
N SER A 192 42.61 -15.05 40.65
CA SER A 192 41.68 -15.11 39.54
C SER A 192 41.82 -16.43 38.79
N ILE A 193 40.69 -17.03 38.44
CA ILE A 193 40.63 -18.25 37.66
C ILE A 193 39.65 -18.02 36.52
N GLY A 194 40.05 -18.32 35.29
CA GLY A 194 39.21 -18.05 34.12
C GLY A 194 39.99 -17.96 32.83
N ILE A 195 39.28 -17.57 31.78
CA ILE A 195 39.80 -17.39 30.43
C ILE A 195 39.37 -16.02 29.90
N GLU A 196 40.21 -15.35 29.13
CA GLU A 196 39.90 -14.06 28.49
C GLU A 196 40.38 -14.01 27.03
N ASN A 197 39.74 -13.18 26.20
CA ASN A 197 40.18 -12.95 24.83
C ASN A 197 41.32 -11.91 24.73
N ALA A 198 41.62 -11.46 23.51
CA ALA A 198 42.66 -10.46 23.24
C ALA A 198 42.32 -9.04 23.69
N THR A 199 41.05 -8.74 23.92
CA THR A 199 40.53 -7.42 24.30
C THR A 199 40.50 -7.24 25.82
N GLY A 200 40.06 -8.26 26.56
CA GLY A 200 39.83 -8.18 28.00
C GLY A 200 38.62 -7.29 28.38
N GLY A 201 38.30 -7.20 29.68
CA GLY A 201 37.16 -6.42 30.19
C GLY A 201 35.81 -7.15 30.19
N THR A 202 34.77 -6.48 30.70
CA THR A 202 33.41 -7.06 30.81
C THR A 202 32.90 -7.58 29.46
N GLY A 203 32.40 -8.81 29.43
CA GLY A 203 31.92 -9.48 28.21
C GLY A 203 33.01 -10.17 27.39
N ASN A 204 34.28 -10.12 27.84
CA ASN A 204 35.43 -10.65 27.11
C ASN A 204 36.21 -11.72 27.90
N TYR A 205 35.61 -12.25 28.97
CA TYR A 205 36.17 -13.35 29.78
C TYR A 205 35.07 -14.29 30.28
N ILE A 206 35.48 -15.45 30.80
CA ILE A 206 34.65 -16.30 31.68
C ILE A 206 35.37 -16.49 33.01
N ASN A 207 34.73 -16.05 34.09
CA ASN A 207 35.22 -16.30 35.44
C ASN A 207 34.92 -17.76 35.82
N ALA A 208 35.95 -18.54 36.11
CA ALA A 208 35.80 -19.97 36.40
C ALA A 208 35.07 -20.24 37.71
N LEU A 209 34.91 -19.28 38.62
CA LEU A 209 34.26 -19.52 39.91
C LEU A 209 32.73 -19.59 39.77
N ASN A 210 32.17 -18.78 38.88
CA ASN A 210 30.72 -18.61 38.73
C ASN A 210 30.21 -18.73 37.29
N GLY A 211 31.10 -18.81 36.30
CA GLY A 211 30.75 -18.89 34.89
C GLY A 211 30.31 -17.57 34.26
N LEU A 212 30.47 -16.44 34.96
CA LEU A 212 30.00 -15.14 34.50
C LEU A 212 31.10 -14.37 33.76
N SER A 213 30.70 -13.54 32.80
CA SER A 213 31.56 -12.65 32.01
C SER A 213 31.56 -11.19 32.48
N ASN A 214 30.89 -10.92 33.61
CA ASN A 214 30.76 -9.61 34.24
C ASN A 214 31.09 -9.63 35.74
N SER A 215 31.70 -10.71 36.22
CA SER A 215 32.08 -10.89 37.61
C SER A 215 33.60 -10.96 37.77
N THR A 216 34.12 -10.10 38.66
CA THR A 216 35.54 -10.04 39.03
C THR A 216 35.88 -10.83 40.30
N THR A 217 34.99 -11.74 40.73
CA THR A 217 35.18 -12.53 41.94
C THR A 217 36.47 -13.34 41.87
N THR A 218 37.25 -13.29 42.95
CA THR A 218 38.48 -14.09 43.12
C THR A 218 38.26 -15.19 44.16
N THR A 219 39.17 -16.16 44.18
CA THR A 219 39.12 -17.32 45.07
C THR A 219 39.08 -16.94 46.55
N SER A 220 38.15 -17.52 47.30
CA SER A 220 38.08 -17.41 48.77
C SER A 220 38.62 -18.64 49.50
N SER A 221 38.91 -19.72 48.77
CA SER A 221 39.43 -20.98 49.29
C SER A 221 40.17 -21.76 48.18
N TRP A 222 40.99 -22.73 48.58
CA TRP A 222 41.67 -23.62 47.63
C TRP A 222 40.61 -24.46 46.89
N PRO A 223 40.65 -24.55 45.55
CA PRO A 223 39.68 -25.35 44.78
C PRO A 223 39.61 -26.82 45.20
N GLY A 224 40.70 -27.37 45.76
CA GLY A 224 40.77 -28.73 46.28
C GLY A 224 41.58 -29.67 45.37
N SER A 225 42.28 -30.62 45.98
CA SER A 225 43.08 -31.59 45.22
C SER A 225 42.17 -32.49 44.38
N GLY A 226 42.48 -32.59 43.09
CA GLY A 226 41.68 -33.32 42.10
C GLY A 226 40.47 -32.55 41.58
N ASN A 227 40.24 -31.32 42.03
CA ASN A 227 39.19 -30.45 41.49
C ASN A 227 39.74 -29.53 40.41
N GLY A 228 38.85 -28.91 39.65
CA GLY A 228 39.26 -28.06 38.53
C GLY A 228 38.13 -27.46 37.74
N TYR A 229 38.48 -26.88 36.60
CA TYR A 229 37.57 -26.27 35.65
C TYR A 229 37.95 -26.67 34.23
N GLN A 230 36.95 -26.99 33.43
CA GLN A 230 37.10 -27.25 32.00
C GLN A 230 36.40 -26.17 31.20
N PHE A 231 37.04 -25.70 30.14
CA PHE A 231 36.44 -24.84 29.14
C PHE A 231 36.49 -25.53 27.79
N ASP A 232 35.32 -25.80 27.23
CA ASP A 232 35.16 -26.35 25.91
C ASP A 232 34.86 -25.23 24.91
N PRO A 233 35.62 -25.10 23.81
CA PRO A 233 35.21 -24.20 22.75
C PRO A 233 33.86 -24.64 22.19
N PRO A 234 33.04 -23.70 21.68
CA PRO A 234 31.90 -24.03 20.85
C PRO A 234 32.30 -25.04 19.77
N THR A 235 31.41 -25.98 19.52
CA THR A 235 31.58 -26.92 18.42
C THR A 235 31.70 -26.12 17.12
N PRO A 236 32.69 -26.41 16.25
CA PRO A 236 32.73 -25.84 14.91
C PRO A 236 31.41 -26.11 14.19
N CYS A 237 30.95 -25.14 13.40
CA CYS A 237 29.77 -25.39 12.60
C CYS A 237 30.07 -26.51 11.59
N ALA A 238 29.06 -27.33 11.28
CA ALA A 238 29.21 -28.52 10.46
C ALA A 238 28.03 -28.66 9.50
N GLY A 239 28.30 -29.18 8.30
CA GLY A 239 27.30 -29.35 7.24
C GLY A 239 26.88 -28.03 6.58
N THR A 240 25.79 -28.08 5.81
CA THR A 240 25.23 -26.92 5.11
C THR A 240 24.44 -26.06 6.08
N PRO A 241 24.78 -24.77 6.25
CA PRO A 241 23.94 -23.84 6.96
C PRO A 241 22.53 -23.77 6.34
N THR A 242 21.51 -23.63 7.18
CA THR A 242 20.12 -23.42 6.75
C THR A 242 19.62 -22.07 7.27
N PRO A 243 20.12 -20.95 6.71
CA PRO A 243 19.85 -19.61 7.25
C PRO A 243 18.37 -19.18 7.17
N GLY A 244 17.54 -19.89 6.40
CA GLY A 244 16.11 -19.61 6.28
C GLY A 244 15.85 -18.35 5.46
N ASN A 245 14.86 -17.55 5.87
CA ASN A 245 14.56 -16.30 5.19
C ASN A 245 15.57 -15.18 5.50
N THR A 246 15.87 -14.35 4.51
CA THR A 246 16.39 -13.00 4.77
C THR A 246 15.29 -12.18 5.43
N THR A 247 15.60 -11.53 6.55
CA THR A 247 14.68 -10.66 7.30
C THR A 247 15.03 -9.21 7.06
N GLY A 248 14.02 -8.36 6.95
CA GLY A 248 14.16 -6.93 6.72
C GLY A 248 12.78 -6.31 6.46
N PRO A 249 12.70 -4.99 6.20
CA PRO A 249 11.45 -4.35 5.89
C PRO A 249 10.99 -4.70 4.46
N ALA A 250 9.68 -4.63 4.19
CA ALA A 250 9.16 -4.72 2.83
C ALA A 250 9.42 -3.44 2.02
N PHE A 251 9.49 -2.30 2.71
CA PHE A 251 9.71 -0.99 2.13
C PHE A 251 10.85 -0.26 2.85
N ALA A 252 11.71 0.43 2.10
CA ALA A 252 12.74 1.28 2.66
C ALA A 252 12.72 2.65 1.96
N GLY A 253 12.90 3.73 2.74
CA GLY A 253 13.04 5.07 2.18
C GLY A 253 14.29 5.14 1.30
N SER A 254 14.17 5.77 0.13
CA SER A 254 15.32 5.96 -0.77
C SER A 254 16.47 6.67 -0.05
N GLY A 255 17.63 6.01 0.00
CA GLY A 255 18.84 6.47 0.69
C GLY A 255 18.82 6.33 2.22
N ILE A 256 17.72 5.87 2.83
CA ILE A 256 17.59 5.73 4.28
C ILE A 256 18.16 4.37 4.72
N PRO A 257 19.03 4.33 5.76
CA PRO A 257 19.53 3.07 6.30
C PRO A 257 18.43 2.18 6.89
N PHE A 258 18.52 0.89 6.63
CA PHE A 258 17.70 -0.16 7.24
C PHE A 258 18.57 -1.39 7.56
N ASN A 259 18.06 -2.27 8.42
CA ASN A 259 18.77 -3.47 8.86
C ASN A 259 18.21 -4.71 8.18
N LEU A 260 19.12 -5.55 7.69
CA LEU A 260 18.88 -6.90 7.21
C LEU A 260 19.39 -7.91 8.23
N GLY A 261 18.80 -9.10 8.23
CA GLY A 261 19.17 -10.20 9.10
C GLY A 261 18.79 -11.57 8.54
N LEU A 262 19.14 -12.61 9.28
CA LEU A 262 18.80 -13.99 8.96
C LEU A 262 17.78 -14.54 9.95
N GLN A 263 16.81 -15.31 9.45
CA GLN A 263 15.83 -15.99 10.30
C GLN A 263 16.50 -16.99 11.26
N ASN A 264 17.47 -17.75 10.76
CA ASN A 264 18.21 -18.73 11.55
C ASN A 264 19.70 -18.37 11.57
N THR A 265 20.22 -18.03 12.74
CA THR A 265 21.67 -17.85 12.92
C THR A 265 22.36 -19.22 12.93
N THR A 266 23.50 -19.32 12.24
CA THR A 266 24.31 -20.55 12.28
C THR A 266 25.23 -20.49 13.49
N ASN A 267 25.07 -21.46 14.39
CA ASN A 267 25.86 -21.55 15.61
C ASN A 267 27.19 -22.27 15.38
N GLY A 268 28.17 -21.94 16.20
CA GLY A 268 29.47 -22.59 16.20
C GLY A 268 30.57 -21.74 15.59
N THR A 269 31.78 -22.27 15.63
CA THR A 269 32.98 -21.56 15.16
C THR A 269 33.17 -21.77 13.66
N GLY A 270 33.86 -20.85 12.99
CA GLY A 270 34.17 -20.98 11.56
C GLY A 270 33.01 -20.70 10.61
N VAL A 271 31.98 -19.98 11.08
CA VAL A 271 30.88 -19.47 10.24
C VAL A 271 31.31 -18.16 9.58
N THR A 272 31.12 -18.04 8.27
CA THR A 272 31.31 -16.79 7.53
C THR A 272 30.02 -16.39 6.80
N TYR A 273 29.82 -15.08 6.64
CA TYR A 273 28.64 -14.48 6.03
C TYR A 273 29.04 -13.59 4.86
N GLN A 274 28.33 -13.70 3.74
CA GLN A 274 28.46 -12.81 2.58
C GLN A 274 27.08 -12.36 2.12
N TRP A 275 26.82 -11.06 2.21
CA TRP A 275 25.59 -10.41 1.75
C TRP A 275 25.69 -9.99 0.30
N PHE A 276 24.58 -10.18 -0.43
CA PHE A 276 24.44 -9.88 -1.84
C PHE A 276 23.20 -9.02 -2.09
N VAL A 277 23.32 -8.12 -3.07
CA VAL A 277 22.24 -7.27 -3.56
C VAL A 277 22.07 -7.43 -5.06
N SER A 278 20.84 -7.39 -5.56
CA SER A 278 20.51 -7.17 -6.96
C SER A 278 19.57 -5.99 -7.07
N THR A 279 19.77 -5.12 -8.06
CA THR A 279 18.84 -4.00 -8.38
C THR A 279 18.04 -4.29 -9.66
N VAL A 280 18.04 -5.55 -10.13
CA VAL A 280 17.46 -5.93 -11.42
C VAL A 280 16.33 -6.95 -11.24
N SER A 281 16.58 -8.03 -10.51
CA SER A 281 15.56 -9.06 -10.28
C SER A 281 15.89 -9.94 -9.07
N ALA A 282 14.90 -10.72 -8.61
CA ALA A 282 15.09 -11.78 -7.62
C ALA A 282 16.01 -12.93 -8.09
N GLY A 283 16.36 -12.99 -9.37
CA GLY A 283 17.30 -13.97 -9.93
C GLY A 283 18.73 -13.45 -10.10
N GLY A 284 18.97 -12.16 -9.83
CA GLY A 284 20.23 -11.48 -10.08
C GLY A 284 20.23 -10.58 -11.34
N PRO A 285 21.40 -10.10 -11.79
CA PRO A 285 22.74 -10.41 -11.29
C PRO A 285 22.97 -9.91 -9.85
N TRP A 286 23.86 -10.60 -9.12
CA TRP A 286 24.13 -10.35 -7.70
C TRP A 286 25.49 -9.69 -7.48
N THR A 287 25.52 -8.67 -6.62
CA THR A 287 26.73 -7.95 -6.22
C THR A 287 26.97 -8.11 -4.72
N PRO A 288 28.16 -8.52 -4.27
CA PRO A 288 28.48 -8.62 -2.85
C PRO A 288 28.65 -7.22 -2.23
N PHE A 289 28.09 -6.97 -1.03
CA PHE A 289 28.17 -5.65 -0.39
C PHE A 289 28.36 -5.63 1.14
N GLY A 290 28.32 -6.78 1.83
CA GLY A 290 28.55 -6.85 3.28
C GLY A 290 29.11 -8.21 3.67
N ALA A 291 30.02 -8.25 4.64
CA ALA A 291 30.66 -9.49 5.09
C ALA A 291 30.79 -9.51 6.62
N SER A 292 30.76 -10.71 7.20
CA SER A 292 31.18 -11.02 8.57
C SER A 292 30.11 -11.06 9.67
N SER A 293 28.83 -10.78 9.40
CA SER A 293 27.76 -10.91 10.41
C SER A 293 26.44 -11.43 9.83
N ALA A 294 25.67 -12.09 10.70
CA ALA A 294 24.30 -12.54 10.43
C ALA A 294 23.30 -11.39 10.27
N THR A 295 23.70 -10.15 10.59
CA THR A 295 22.95 -8.91 10.34
C THR A 295 23.83 -7.88 9.65
N VAL A 296 23.22 -7.03 8.81
CA VAL A 296 23.93 -5.94 8.13
C VAL A 296 23.03 -4.71 8.03
N SER A 297 23.60 -3.52 8.20
CA SER A 297 22.91 -2.25 7.94
C SER A 297 23.27 -1.76 6.53
N THR A 298 22.29 -1.35 5.74
CA THR A 298 22.48 -0.92 4.35
C THR A 298 21.43 0.11 3.95
N SER A 299 21.57 0.69 2.75
CA SER A 299 20.56 1.56 2.14
C SER A 299 20.45 1.30 0.63
N GLN A 300 19.35 1.76 0.02
CA GLN A 300 19.08 1.59 -1.40
C GLN A 300 18.42 2.85 -1.99
N THR A 301 18.59 3.09 -3.28
CA THR A 301 17.90 4.18 -4.00
C THR A 301 16.98 3.67 -5.11
N ALA A 302 16.88 2.35 -5.27
CA ALA A 302 16.04 1.66 -6.23
C ALA A 302 15.60 0.32 -5.62
N ASP A 303 14.52 -0.25 -6.14
CA ASP A 303 14.04 -1.58 -5.73
C ASP A 303 15.18 -2.60 -5.80
N SER A 304 15.33 -3.33 -4.71
CA SER A 304 16.49 -4.19 -4.51
C SER A 304 16.08 -5.51 -3.89
N TRP A 305 16.81 -6.56 -4.27
CA TRP A 305 16.69 -7.89 -3.71
C TRP A 305 17.94 -8.20 -2.90
N TYR A 306 17.77 -8.88 -1.78
CA TYR A 306 18.84 -9.22 -0.85
C TYR A 306 18.81 -10.68 -0.47
N TYR A 307 20.00 -11.27 -0.36
CA TYR A 307 20.19 -12.51 0.37
C TYR A 307 21.59 -12.58 0.97
N CYS A 308 21.78 -13.52 1.88
CA CYS A 308 23.06 -13.82 2.49
C CYS A 308 23.44 -15.29 2.25
N GLU A 309 24.69 -15.52 1.87
CA GLU A 309 25.34 -16.81 1.90
C GLU A 309 26.05 -17.02 3.23
N VAL A 310 25.82 -18.18 3.84
CA VAL A 310 26.44 -18.61 5.08
C VAL A 310 27.29 -19.83 4.81
N THR A 311 28.57 -19.78 5.18
CA THR A 311 29.53 -20.85 4.90
C THR A 311 30.15 -21.38 6.20
N CYS A 312 30.29 -22.70 6.28
CA CYS A 312 31.01 -23.38 7.35
C CYS A 312 32.40 -23.83 6.91
N SER A 313 33.44 -23.47 7.67
CA SER A 313 34.85 -23.73 7.33
C SER A 313 35.25 -25.22 7.34
N THR A 314 34.52 -26.07 8.07
CA THR A 314 34.73 -27.53 8.06
C THR A 314 34.32 -28.18 6.73
N GLY A 315 33.64 -27.44 5.85
CA GLY A 315 33.47 -27.71 4.43
C GLY A 315 32.53 -28.87 4.05
N PRO A 316 31.91 -28.83 2.85
CA PRO A 316 31.70 -27.70 1.96
C PRO A 316 30.21 -27.59 1.63
N SER A 317 29.49 -26.70 2.29
CA SER A 317 28.19 -26.34 1.76
C SER A 317 27.81 -24.98 2.28
N THR A 318 27.95 -24.01 1.39
CA THR A 318 27.36 -22.70 1.57
C THR A 318 25.85 -22.86 1.50
N GLY A 319 25.15 -22.33 2.50
CA GLY A 319 23.70 -22.22 2.50
C GLY A 319 23.31 -20.79 2.16
N SER A 320 22.39 -20.63 1.20
CA SER A 320 21.82 -19.33 0.89
C SER A 320 20.52 -19.15 1.66
N SER A 321 20.29 -17.93 2.14
CA SER A 321 18.97 -17.52 2.62
C SER A 321 18.01 -17.27 1.46
N ASN A 322 16.72 -17.34 1.73
CA ASN A 322 15.72 -16.95 0.74
C ASN A 322 15.82 -15.45 0.45
N VAL A 323 15.59 -15.10 -0.81
CA VAL A 323 15.67 -13.72 -1.30
C VAL A 323 14.55 -12.87 -0.68
N LEU A 324 14.91 -11.71 -0.14
CA LEU A 324 13.99 -10.66 0.29
C LEU A 324 13.96 -9.55 -0.77
N ALA A 325 12.76 -9.15 -1.21
CA ALA A 325 12.56 -7.95 -1.99
C ALA A 325 12.30 -6.76 -1.05
N VAL A 326 12.98 -5.66 -1.27
CA VAL A 326 12.78 -4.39 -0.56
C VAL A 326 12.48 -3.33 -1.61
N VAL A 327 11.30 -2.73 -1.52
CA VAL A 327 10.87 -1.67 -2.44
C VAL A 327 11.39 -0.32 -1.94
N SER A 328 12.03 0.42 -2.84
CA SER A 328 12.52 1.77 -2.56
C SER A 328 11.38 2.77 -2.72
N ILE A 329 10.99 3.41 -1.63
CA ILE A 329 9.87 4.36 -1.62
C ILE A 329 10.36 5.79 -1.33
N PRO A 330 9.69 6.83 -1.88
CA PRO A 330 10.03 8.22 -1.61
C PRO A 330 9.80 8.57 -0.14
N VAL A 331 10.61 9.53 0.34
CA VAL A 331 10.43 10.15 1.67
C VAL A 331 9.82 11.52 1.47
N ASN A 332 8.68 11.78 2.11
CA ASN A 332 8.02 13.07 2.11
C ASN A 332 7.73 13.52 3.53
N THR A 333 7.40 14.79 3.68
CA THR A 333 7.12 15.42 4.97
C THR A 333 5.72 16.01 5.00
N VAL A 334 5.10 15.97 6.17
CA VAL A 334 4.00 16.87 6.51
C VAL A 334 4.55 18.30 6.54
N PRO A 335 3.92 19.29 5.87
CA PRO A 335 4.40 20.67 5.89
C PRO A 335 4.41 21.26 7.30
N PHE A 336 5.27 22.26 7.56
CA PHE A 336 5.28 22.96 8.84
C PHE A 336 3.94 23.67 9.12
N THR A 337 3.37 24.29 8.09
CA THR A 337 2.01 24.86 8.06
C THR A 337 1.36 24.59 6.71
N GLY A 338 0.03 24.62 6.66
CA GLY A 338 -0.71 24.35 5.42
C GLY A 338 -0.82 22.85 5.14
N ASN A 339 -0.87 22.48 3.86
CA ASN A 339 -1.05 21.08 3.47
C ASN A 339 -0.34 20.68 2.17
N ASN A 340 -0.18 19.37 2.01
CA ASN A 340 0.10 18.70 0.75
C ASN A 340 -0.78 17.46 0.60
N SER A 341 -0.82 16.88 -0.60
CA SER A 341 -1.64 15.72 -0.90
C SER A 341 -0.87 14.73 -1.78
N PHE A 342 -1.09 13.44 -1.57
CA PHE A 342 -0.53 12.38 -2.38
C PHE A 342 -1.65 11.51 -2.95
N ALA A 343 -1.56 11.22 -4.24
CA ALA A 343 -2.49 10.36 -4.95
C ALA A 343 -2.42 8.92 -4.41
N CYS A 344 -3.51 8.17 -4.60
CA CYS A 344 -3.56 6.77 -4.20
C CYS A 344 -2.42 5.95 -4.86
N GLY A 345 -2.01 4.86 -4.22
CA GLY A 345 -0.95 3.99 -4.73
C GLY A 345 0.47 4.51 -4.50
N THR A 346 0.63 5.72 -3.97
CA THR A 346 1.94 6.30 -3.66
C THR A 346 2.48 5.78 -2.33
N ASN A 347 3.06 4.58 -2.31
CA ASN A 347 3.77 4.08 -1.13
C ASN A 347 4.91 5.03 -0.76
N MET A 348 5.05 5.37 0.52
CA MET A 348 5.96 6.43 0.95
C MET A 348 6.34 6.31 2.41
N ILE A 349 7.47 6.92 2.76
CA ILE A 349 7.78 7.28 4.13
C ILE A 349 7.26 8.69 4.36
N LEU A 350 6.39 8.87 5.35
CA LEU A 350 5.89 10.17 5.77
C LEU A 350 6.51 10.54 7.12
N ARG A 351 7.16 11.71 7.16
CA ARG A 351 7.76 12.29 8.36
C ARG A 351 7.10 13.61 8.71
N ASP A 352 7.38 14.14 9.90
CA ASP A 352 7.05 15.54 10.18
C ASP A 352 7.91 16.49 9.33
N HIS A 353 7.63 17.78 9.45
CA HIS A 353 8.25 18.84 8.65
C HIS A 353 9.78 18.93 8.76
N ALA A 354 10.38 18.45 9.85
CA ALA A 354 11.83 18.48 10.05
C ALA A 354 12.54 17.24 9.48
N GLY A 355 11.79 16.28 8.92
CA GLY A 355 12.34 15.09 8.29
C GLY A 355 13.09 14.21 9.29
N ALA A 356 14.42 14.13 9.17
CA ALA A 356 15.26 13.30 10.04
C ALA A 356 15.75 14.03 11.31
N SER A 357 15.46 15.33 11.44
CA SER A 357 15.84 16.15 12.60
C SER A 357 14.67 16.25 13.58
N ASN A 358 14.93 16.79 14.78
CA ASN A 358 13.85 17.10 15.70
C ASN A 358 12.92 18.16 15.11
N TYR A 359 11.61 17.99 15.30
CA TYR A 359 10.60 18.94 14.82
C TYR A 359 10.75 20.32 15.47
N GLY A 360 10.24 21.36 14.80
CA GLY A 360 10.11 22.70 15.37
C GLY A 360 8.83 22.88 16.18
N ASN A 361 8.85 23.86 17.09
CA ASN A 361 7.68 24.34 17.82
C ASN A 361 6.67 24.98 16.86
N ASN A 362 5.40 25.00 17.25
CA ASN A 362 4.29 25.67 16.57
C ASN A 362 3.99 25.13 15.16
N ALA A 363 4.36 23.89 14.87
CA ALA A 363 3.96 23.22 13.65
C ALA A 363 2.44 22.98 13.66
N ASN A 364 1.81 23.15 12.51
CA ASN A 364 0.38 22.94 12.32
C ASN A 364 0.08 22.71 10.83
N GLY A 365 0.54 21.57 10.32
CA GLY A 365 0.32 21.16 8.93
C GLY A 365 -0.24 19.75 8.83
N TYR A 366 -0.74 19.41 7.65
CA TYR A 366 -1.28 18.07 7.38
C TYR A 366 -0.98 17.57 5.97
N THR A 367 -1.01 16.26 5.81
CA THR A 367 -0.90 15.56 4.52
C THR A 367 -2.16 14.78 4.25
N VAL A 368 -2.73 14.94 3.05
CA VAL A 368 -3.85 14.13 2.57
C VAL A 368 -3.32 12.94 1.78
N LEU A 369 -3.81 11.76 2.11
CA LEU A 369 -3.50 10.49 1.46
C LEU A 369 -4.79 9.99 0.80
N ASP A 370 -4.87 10.13 -0.52
CA ASP A 370 -6.05 9.74 -1.27
C ASP A 370 -6.14 8.22 -1.39
N ALA A 371 -7.29 7.62 -1.08
CA ALA A 371 -7.51 6.19 -1.23
C ALA A 371 -8.13 5.81 -2.58
N GLY A 372 -8.60 6.77 -3.37
CA GLY A 372 -9.40 6.50 -4.55
C GLY A 372 -10.70 5.78 -4.21
N VAL A 373 -11.26 5.02 -5.15
CA VAL A 373 -12.56 4.34 -4.97
C VAL A 373 -12.49 3.08 -4.09
N ALA A 374 -11.34 2.40 -4.05
CA ALA A 374 -11.21 1.08 -3.40
C ALA A 374 -9.84 0.82 -2.76
N GLY A 375 -8.93 1.79 -2.77
CA GLY A 375 -7.63 1.64 -2.12
C GLY A 375 -7.76 1.58 -0.60
N ILE A 376 -6.87 0.83 0.04
CA ILE A 376 -6.78 0.69 1.49
C ILE A 376 -5.42 1.24 1.92
N ILE A 377 -5.44 2.25 2.79
CA ILE A 377 -4.25 2.91 3.31
C ILE A 377 -3.84 2.27 4.64
N ASN A 378 -2.60 1.79 4.70
CA ASN A 378 -1.97 1.28 5.91
C ASN A 378 -0.86 2.25 6.35
N ILE A 379 -0.89 2.68 7.61
CA ILE A 379 0.10 3.56 8.22
C ILE A 379 0.71 2.83 9.41
N SER A 380 2.02 2.64 9.39
CA SER A 380 2.74 2.03 10.50
C SER A 380 4.12 2.66 10.68
N GLY A 381 4.55 2.87 11.92
CA GLY A 381 5.91 3.36 12.19
C GLY A 381 6.09 3.99 13.56
N PRO A 382 7.34 4.26 13.98
CA PRO A 382 7.62 4.90 15.24
C PRO A 382 7.19 6.38 15.26
N TYR A 383 6.85 6.86 16.45
CA TYR A 383 6.72 8.27 16.75
C TYR A 383 7.31 8.60 18.12
N ALA A 384 7.84 9.80 18.27
CA ALA A 384 8.35 10.40 19.48
C ALA A 384 7.98 11.89 19.45
N THR A 385 6.94 12.25 20.20
CA THR A 385 6.46 13.61 20.40
C THR A 385 6.44 13.95 21.89
N GLU A 386 6.30 15.22 22.23
CA GLU A 386 6.01 15.61 23.61
C GLU A 386 4.68 15.01 24.07
N ALA A 387 4.69 14.31 25.20
CA ALA A 387 3.56 13.50 25.64
C ALA A 387 2.29 14.29 25.96
N CYS A 388 2.38 15.55 26.39
CA CYS A 388 1.22 16.34 26.80
C CYS A 388 0.51 17.03 25.63
N CYS A 389 1.31 17.47 24.64
CA CYS A 389 0.99 18.69 23.91
C CYS A 389 1.18 18.54 22.40
N ASP A 390 2.15 17.74 21.96
CA ASP A 390 2.43 17.51 20.55
C ASP A 390 1.77 16.24 20.05
N ARG A 391 1.07 16.34 18.91
CA ARG A 391 0.18 15.28 18.45
C ARG A 391 0.33 15.00 16.96
N VAL A 392 0.31 13.71 16.64
CA VAL A 392 -0.01 13.22 15.29
C VAL A 392 -1.45 12.75 15.29
N ARG A 393 -2.27 13.24 14.35
CA ARG A 393 -3.69 12.89 14.26
C ARG A 393 -4.01 12.32 12.89
N ILE A 394 -4.92 11.35 12.84
CA ILE A 394 -5.44 10.78 11.59
C ILE A 394 -6.93 11.09 11.51
N TYR A 395 -7.36 11.76 10.44
CA TYR A 395 -8.76 12.10 10.16
C TYR A 395 -9.30 11.33 8.96
N ASN A 396 -10.62 11.12 8.95
CA ASN A 396 -11.37 10.58 7.82
C ASN A 396 -11.68 11.68 6.81
N GLY A 397 -11.20 11.55 5.58
CA GLY A 397 -11.44 12.48 4.48
C GLY A 397 -10.31 13.52 4.30
N VAL A 398 -10.61 14.51 3.47
CA VAL A 398 -9.68 15.58 3.08
C VAL A 398 -9.65 16.68 4.14
N GLY A 399 -8.46 16.96 4.70
CA GLY A 399 -8.26 17.97 5.72
C GLY A 399 -8.68 17.54 7.13
N VAL A 400 -8.72 18.51 8.04
CA VAL A 400 -8.94 18.30 9.48
C VAL A 400 -10.40 18.53 9.93
N GLY A 401 -11.30 18.80 8.99
CA GLY A 401 -12.73 18.97 9.26
C GLY A 401 -13.51 17.65 9.39
N GLY A 402 -12.92 16.54 8.96
CA GLY A 402 -13.51 15.21 9.03
C GLY A 402 -13.48 14.58 10.42
N THR A 403 -13.98 13.35 10.53
CA THR A 403 -13.96 12.61 11.80
C THR A 403 -12.53 12.28 12.21
N LEU A 404 -12.12 12.68 13.41
CA LEU A 404 -10.85 12.24 14.01
C LEU A 404 -10.90 10.73 14.31
N LEU A 405 -10.03 9.96 13.67
CA LEU A 405 -9.96 8.50 13.79
C LEU A 405 -8.93 8.06 14.83
N GLN A 406 -7.79 8.76 14.91
CA GLN A 406 -6.72 8.39 15.83
C GLN A 406 -5.88 9.59 16.28
N THR A 407 -5.32 9.51 17.48
CA THR A 407 -4.36 10.48 18.02
C THR A 407 -3.18 9.76 18.68
N TYR A 408 -1.97 10.17 18.31
CA TYR A 408 -0.71 9.69 18.90
C TYR A 408 0.03 10.85 19.57
N ASN A 409 0.56 10.60 20.76
CA ASN A 409 1.42 11.53 21.51
C ASN A 409 2.37 10.75 22.44
N GLY A 410 3.52 11.32 22.78
CA GLY A 410 4.57 10.64 23.54
C GLY A 410 5.45 9.77 22.63
N THR A 411 5.95 8.65 23.14
CA THR A 411 6.84 7.74 22.38
C THR A 411 6.15 6.40 22.17
N GLY A 412 6.14 5.89 20.93
CA GLY A 412 5.48 4.62 20.62
C GLY A 412 5.57 4.21 19.15
N THR A 413 4.68 3.32 18.75
CA THR A 413 4.54 2.85 17.37
C THR A 413 3.08 2.98 16.95
N ALA A 414 2.84 3.72 15.87
CA ALA A 414 1.54 3.85 15.25
C ALA A 414 1.26 2.63 14.37
N ASN A 415 0.01 2.16 14.38
CA ASN A 415 -0.52 1.16 13.46
C ASN A 415 -1.99 1.50 13.16
N PHE A 416 -2.29 1.85 11.92
CA PHE A 416 -3.63 2.22 11.48
C PHE A 416 -3.88 1.69 10.07
N THR A 417 -5.06 1.09 9.86
CA THR A 417 -5.52 0.63 8.56
C THR A 417 -6.88 1.26 8.29
N GLY A 418 -6.99 2.02 7.21
CA GLY A 418 -8.25 2.60 6.75
C GLY A 418 -9.17 1.54 6.13
N THR A 419 -10.42 1.93 5.86
CA THR A 419 -11.33 1.11 5.06
C THR A 419 -11.11 1.34 3.56
N ALA A 420 -11.62 0.45 2.70
CA ALA A 420 -11.51 0.62 1.25
C ALA A 420 -12.16 1.94 0.80
N GLY A 421 -11.45 2.71 -0.03
CA GLY A 421 -11.85 4.03 -0.51
C GLY A 421 -11.82 5.14 0.54
N GLN A 422 -11.26 4.88 1.73
CA GLN A 422 -11.19 5.87 2.80
C GLN A 422 -9.95 6.75 2.68
N THR A 423 -10.10 7.91 2.05
CA THR A 423 -9.08 8.97 2.07
C THR A 423 -8.78 9.39 3.51
N LEU A 424 -7.50 9.52 3.85
CA LEU A 424 -7.04 9.85 5.20
C LEU A 424 -6.26 11.15 5.20
N THR A 425 -6.38 11.92 6.28
CA THR A 425 -5.51 13.09 6.52
C THR A 425 -4.66 12.86 7.76
N VAL A 426 -3.34 12.98 7.61
CA VAL A 426 -2.36 12.92 8.71
C VAL A 426 -1.95 14.34 9.09
N GLU A 427 -2.35 14.81 10.26
CA GLU A 427 -1.98 16.12 10.80
C GLU A 427 -0.87 15.98 11.84
N PHE A 428 0.09 16.91 11.83
CA PHE A 428 1.06 17.07 12.90
C PHE A 428 0.97 18.48 13.51
N THR A 429 0.79 18.53 14.83
CA THR A 429 0.77 19.78 15.60
C THR A 429 1.79 19.75 16.72
N SER A 430 2.56 20.84 16.88
CA SER A 430 3.42 21.05 18.05
C SER A 430 3.11 22.36 18.77
N ASP A 431 3.40 22.41 20.07
CA ASP A 431 3.19 23.58 20.91
C ASP A 431 4.39 24.55 20.90
N PHE A 432 4.50 25.46 21.88
CA PHE A 432 5.56 26.47 21.91
C PHE A 432 6.90 25.97 22.49
N SER A 433 7.02 24.73 22.93
CA SER A 433 8.19 24.18 23.62
C SER A 433 8.45 22.69 23.33
N SER A 434 9.56 22.16 23.87
CA SER A 434 9.87 20.72 23.91
C SER A 434 9.79 19.94 22.59
N VAL A 435 10.90 19.88 21.87
CA VAL A 435 10.96 19.13 20.60
C VAL A 435 11.51 17.72 20.78
N GLN A 436 11.06 16.80 19.92
CA GLN A 436 11.51 15.41 19.84
C GLN A 436 11.77 15.02 18.37
N SER A 437 12.11 13.76 18.11
CA SER A 437 12.43 13.28 16.76
C SER A 437 11.24 13.15 15.81
N GLY A 438 10.01 13.42 16.27
CA GLY A 438 8.81 13.40 15.44
C GLY A 438 8.36 12.00 15.07
N PHE A 439 7.98 11.76 13.81
CA PHE A 439 7.51 10.45 13.37
C PHE A 439 8.12 10.02 12.05
N ASP A 440 8.20 8.71 11.84
CA ASP A 440 8.74 8.09 10.62
C ASP A 440 7.81 6.96 10.17
N PHE A 441 6.71 7.32 9.51
CA PHE A 441 5.64 6.39 9.15
C PHE A 441 5.84 5.81 7.76
N VAL A 442 5.77 4.48 7.66
CA VAL A 442 5.54 3.79 6.39
C VAL A 442 4.06 3.88 6.05
N VAL A 443 3.76 4.55 4.95
CA VAL A 443 2.43 4.58 4.33
C VAL A 443 2.45 3.64 3.14
N SER A 444 1.55 2.65 3.15
CA SER A 444 1.43 1.68 2.06
C SER A 444 -0.03 1.49 1.63
N TYR A 445 -0.20 1.35 0.31
CA TYR A 445 -1.48 1.12 -0.32
C TYR A 445 -1.66 -0.35 -0.65
N SER A 446 -2.88 -0.84 -0.44
CA SER A 446 -3.32 -2.17 -0.85
C SER A 446 -4.70 -2.08 -1.51
N GLY A 447 -5.13 -3.13 -2.21
CA GLY A 447 -6.35 -3.08 -3.02
C GLY A 447 -6.16 -2.33 -4.34
N ILE A 448 -7.27 -2.09 -5.03
CA ILE A 448 -7.28 -1.38 -6.32
C ILE A 448 -7.36 0.12 -6.04
N CYS A 449 -6.26 0.82 -6.28
CA CYS A 449 -6.23 2.27 -6.29
C CYS A 449 -6.71 2.74 -7.67
N VAL A 450 -7.91 3.30 -7.71
CA VAL A 450 -8.45 4.05 -8.85
C VAL A 450 -8.78 5.44 -8.33
N PRO A 451 -8.11 6.51 -8.82
CA PRO A 451 -8.38 7.88 -8.40
C PRO A 451 -9.86 8.23 -8.50
N SER A 452 -10.39 9.03 -7.56
CA SER A 452 -11.72 9.61 -7.70
C SER A 452 -11.62 10.86 -8.56
N CYS A 453 -12.12 10.82 -9.78
CA CYS A 453 -12.27 12.00 -10.65
C CYS A 453 -13.71 12.51 -10.64
N THR A 454 -13.90 13.72 -11.14
CA THR A 454 -15.24 14.27 -11.39
C THR A 454 -15.55 14.08 -12.88
N GLN A 455 -16.46 13.17 -13.20
CA GLN A 455 -16.84 12.89 -14.58
C GLN A 455 -17.39 14.17 -15.28
N PRO A 456 -17.14 14.36 -16.59
CA PRO A 456 -17.85 15.35 -17.39
C PRO A 456 -19.36 15.14 -17.32
N ALA A 457 -20.16 16.18 -17.60
CA ALA A 457 -21.62 16.08 -17.66
C ALA A 457 -22.12 16.60 -19.00
N ALA A 458 -22.81 15.75 -19.76
CA ALA A 458 -23.39 16.11 -21.06
C ALA A 458 -24.66 15.30 -21.35
N THR A 459 -25.45 15.76 -22.32
CA THR A 459 -26.63 15.06 -22.85
C THR A 459 -26.60 15.07 -24.37
N VAL A 460 -27.18 14.06 -25.02
CA VAL A 460 -27.31 14.00 -26.48
C VAL A 460 -28.74 14.37 -26.91
N GLN A 461 -28.86 15.13 -27.98
CA GLN A 461 -30.11 15.35 -28.70
C GLN A 461 -29.98 14.79 -30.12
N LEU A 462 -31.03 14.14 -30.62
CA LEU A 462 -31.11 13.58 -31.97
C LEU A 462 -32.13 14.36 -32.79
N ALA A 463 -31.74 14.83 -33.97
CA ALA A 463 -32.61 15.50 -34.92
C ALA A 463 -32.72 14.68 -36.22
N PRO A 464 -33.84 13.99 -36.48
CA PRO A 464 -34.03 13.24 -37.72
C PRO A 464 -34.33 14.18 -38.90
N ASP A 465 -33.79 13.85 -40.08
CA ASP A 465 -34.17 14.39 -41.39
C ASP A 465 -34.75 13.25 -42.22
N CYS A 466 -36.06 13.09 -42.14
CA CYS A 466 -36.78 11.99 -42.78
C CYS A 466 -36.81 12.12 -44.32
N ASP A 467 -36.65 13.33 -44.87
CA ASP A 467 -36.62 13.56 -46.32
C ASP A 467 -35.27 13.13 -46.91
N ALA A 468 -34.18 13.39 -46.18
CA ALA A 468 -32.83 12.96 -46.55
C ALA A 468 -32.49 11.53 -46.10
N ASN A 469 -33.36 10.89 -45.31
CA ASN A 469 -33.13 9.58 -44.67
C ASN A 469 -31.84 9.58 -43.82
N THR A 470 -31.64 10.67 -43.06
CA THR A 470 -30.48 10.92 -42.21
C THR A 470 -30.90 11.42 -40.83
N PHE A 471 -29.99 11.48 -39.87
CA PHE A 471 -30.18 12.16 -38.58
C PHE A 471 -28.91 12.90 -38.16
N GLU A 472 -29.04 13.98 -37.40
CA GLU A 472 -27.92 14.71 -36.80
C GLU A 472 -27.94 14.53 -35.28
N LEU A 473 -26.76 14.38 -34.67
CA LEU A 473 -26.60 14.29 -33.23
C LEU A 473 -25.95 15.57 -32.68
N PHE A 474 -26.42 16.02 -31.53
CA PHE A 474 -25.91 17.19 -30.82
C PHE A 474 -25.56 16.81 -29.38
N VAL A 475 -24.34 17.14 -28.94
CA VAL A 475 -23.91 16.96 -27.55
C VAL A 475 -23.98 18.29 -26.82
N ASN A 476 -24.88 18.41 -25.84
CA ASN A 476 -24.94 19.55 -24.93
C ASN A 476 -24.00 19.29 -23.74
N LEU A 477 -22.84 19.97 -23.73
CA LEU A 477 -21.82 19.84 -22.70
C LEU A 477 -22.07 20.85 -21.57
N SER A 478 -22.42 20.34 -20.40
CA SER A 478 -22.80 21.12 -19.21
C SER A 478 -21.70 21.21 -18.13
N SER A 479 -20.71 20.31 -18.16
CA SER A 479 -19.50 20.35 -17.33
C SER A 479 -18.38 19.52 -17.96
N ILE A 480 -17.12 19.94 -17.82
CA ILE A 480 -15.94 19.14 -18.18
C ILE A 480 -15.37 18.33 -17.00
N GLY A 481 -16.05 18.35 -15.84
CA GLY A 481 -15.56 17.67 -14.66
C GLY A 481 -14.33 18.34 -14.06
N ASP A 482 -13.31 17.54 -13.70
CA ASP A 482 -11.98 17.99 -13.28
C ASP A 482 -10.93 18.01 -14.40
N ALA A 483 -11.35 17.76 -15.64
CA ALA A 483 -10.50 17.82 -16.83
C ALA A 483 -10.03 19.26 -17.14
N THR A 484 -8.88 19.42 -17.80
CA THR A 484 -8.54 20.72 -18.42
C THR A 484 -9.24 20.94 -19.76
N ASN A 485 -9.65 19.84 -20.39
CA ASN A 485 -10.38 19.74 -21.66
C ASN A 485 -10.86 18.29 -21.84
N VAL A 486 -11.85 18.09 -22.72
CA VAL A 486 -12.41 16.78 -23.06
C VAL A 486 -12.49 16.62 -24.57
N ASP A 487 -12.48 15.38 -25.05
CA ASP A 487 -12.77 15.06 -26.45
C ASP A 487 -14.20 14.54 -26.57
N ILE A 488 -14.93 14.96 -27.60
CA ILE A 488 -16.22 14.36 -27.93
C ILE A 488 -15.99 13.39 -29.08
N THR A 489 -16.26 12.11 -28.83
CA THR A 489 -16.00 11.03 -29.77
C THR A 489 -17.28 10.34 -30.20
N ALA A 490 -17.25 9.79 -31.42
CA ALA A 490 -18.31 8.96 -31.97
C ALA A 490 -17.73 7.69 -32.60
N ASP A 491 -18.30 6.53 -32.29
CA ASP A 491 -18.07 5.26 -32.98
C ASP A 491 -19.30 4.91 -33.82
N VAL A 492 -19.13 4.83 -35.14
CA VAL A 492 -20.21 4.54 -36.07
C VAL A 492 -20.13 3.07 -36.49
N ASN A 493 -21.18 2.30 -36.21
CA ASN A 493 -21.36 0.90 -36.56
C ASN A 493 -20.23 -0.03 -36.04
N GLY A 494 -19.60 0.33 -34.91
CA GLY A 494 -18.48 -0.42 -34.33
C GLY A 494 -17.20 -0.37 -35.16
N GLY A 495 -17.03 0.69 -35.96
CA GLY A 495 -15.83 0.97 -36.76
C GLY A 495 -14.63 1.47 -35.93
N GLY A 496 -14.86 1.77 -34.65
CA GLY A 496 -13.91 2.36 -33.73
C GLY A 496 -14.19 3.84 -33.50
N ALA A 497 -14.06 4.27 -32.24
CA ALA A 497 -14.29 5.66 -31.84
C ALA A 497 -13.36 6.65 -32.58
N THR A 498 -13.95 7.73 -33.07
CA THR A 498 -13.26 8.85 -33.72
C THR A 498 -13.51 10.14 -32.95
N VAL A 499 -12.47 10.97 -32.81
CA VAL A 499 -12.59 12.30 -32.18
C VAL A 499 -13.28 13.24 -33.16
N ILE A 500 -14.47 13.72 -32.81
CA ILE A 500 -15.26 14.66 -33.61
C ILE A 500 -14.96 16.10 -33.20
N HIS A 501 -14.86 16.33 -31.89
CA HIS A 501 -14.38 17.59 -31.32
C HIS A 501 -13.24 17.30 -30.36
N ASP A 502 -12.11 17.96 -30.58
CA ASP A 502 -10.83 17.73 -29.89
C ASP A 502 -10.56 18.85 -28.90
N ASP A 503 -10.09 18.50 -27.71
CA ASP A 503 -9.65 19.42 -26.66
C ASP A 503 -10.68 20.52 -26.30
N VAL A 504 -11.97 20.19 -26.23
CA VAL A 504 -13.02 21.17 -25.93
C VAL A 504 -13.09 21.50 -24.44
N ASN A 505 -13.32 22.78 -24.14
CA ASN A 505 -13.45 23.31 -22.78
C ASN A 505 -14.55 24.37 -22.63
N THR A 506 -15.31 24.61 -23.70
CA THR A 506 -16.41 25.58 -23.71
C THR A 506 -17.73 24.84 -23.48
N LEU A 507 -18.53 25.30 -22.53
CA LEU A 507 -19.83 24.69 -22.21
C LEU A 507 -20.88 25.18 -23.22
N THR A 508 -21.14 24.36 -24.24
CA THR A 508 -22.06 24.66 -25.34
C THR A 508 -22.59 23.37 -25.97
N THR A 509 -23.44 23.50 -26.97
CA THR A 509 -23.88 22.38 -27.82
C THR A 509 -22.91 22.20 -28.99
N TYR A 510 -22.47 20.96 -29.21
CA TYR A 510 -21.56 20.54 -30.29
C TYR A 510 -22.32 19.63 -31.27
N SER A 511 -22.33 19.96 -32.56
CA SER A 511 -22.87 19.06 -33.60
C SER A 511 -21.85 17.98 -33.92
N LEU A 512 -22.28 16.72 -33.89
CA LEU A 512 -21.46 15.57 -34.27
C LEU A 512 -21.49 15.30 -35.79
N GLY A 513 -22.35 16.00 -36.53
CA GLY A 513 -22.57 15.80 -37.96
C GLY A 513 -23.75 14.89 -38.28
N THR A 514 -23.96 14.69 -39.59
CA THR A 514 -25.10 13.96 -40.15
C THR A 514 -24.76 12.49 -40.41
N TYR A 515 -25.61 11.59 -39.95
CA TYR A 515 -25.53 10.13 -40.05
C TYR A 515 -26.67 9.59 -40.91
N ALA A 516 -26.48 8.43 -41.54
CA ALA A 516 -27.51 7.80 -42.37
C ALA A 516 -28.51 7.00 -41.52
N SER A 517 -29.76 6.91 -41.97
CA SER A 517 -30.71 5.95 -41.41
C SER A 517 -30.14 4.53 -41.47
N GLY A 518 -30.11 3.85 -40.33
CA GLY A 518 -29.47 2.55 -40.14
C GLY A 518 -28.13 2.61 -39.41
N ASP A 519 -27.48 3.78 -39.33
CA ASP A 519 -26.23 3.93 -38.57
C ASP A 519 -26.51 3.86 -37.07
N VAL A 520 -25.69 3.08 -36.36
CA VAL A 520 -25.66 3.02 -34.90
C VAL A 520 -24.42 3.78 -34.44
N VAL A 521 -24.60 4.81 -33.62
CA VAL A 521 -23.55 5.75 -33.21
C VAL A 521 -23.41 5.72 -31.69
N ASP A 522 -22.29 5.20 -31.20
CA ASP A 522 -21.92 5.31 -29.78
C ASP A 522 -21.21 6.63 -29.54
N VAL A 523 -21.67 7.41 -28.56
CA VAL A 523 -21.13 8.74 -28.26
C VAL A 523 -20.54 8.78 -26.86
N ASP A 524 -19.28 9.21 -26.76
CA ASP A 524 -18.56 9.39 -25.51
C ASP A 524 -17.97 10.79 -25.39
N VAL A 525 -17.92 11.32 -24.17
CA VAL A 525 -17.09 12.47 -23.79
C VAL A 525 -15.87 11.95 -23.05
N VAL A 526 -14.72 11.95 -23.71
CA VAL A 526 -13.46 11.42 -23.21
C VAL A 526 -12.76 12.46 -22.36
N HIS A 527 -12.33 12.05 -21.17
CA HIS A 527 -11.60 12.92 -20.25
C HIS A 527 -10.10 12.85 -20.55
N ASN A 528 -9.52 13.92 -21.12
CA ASN A 528 -8.20 13.87 -21.78
C ASN A 528 -7.01 13.59 -20.83
N GLN A 529 -7.17 13.82 -19.52
CA GLN A 529 -6.16 13.48 -18.52
C GLN A 529 -6.38 12.09 -17.89
N ASP A 530 -7.59 11.53 -18.01
CA ASP A 530 -7.97 10.29 -17.33
C ASP A 530 -9.17 9.61 -18.02
N ASN A 531 -8.87 8.72 -18.97
CA ASN A 531 -9.90 8.06 -19.78
C ASN A 531 -10.90 7.22 -18.96
N ILE A 532 -10.61 6.84 -17.71
CA ILE A 532 -11.58 6.10 -16.88
C ILE A 532 -12.75 6.99 -16.42
N CYS A 533 -12.56 8.30 -16.50
CA CYS A 533 -13.51 9.35 -16.15
C CYS A 533 -14.31 9.85 -17.35
N SER A 534 -14.20 9.16 -18.49
CA SER A 534 -14.98 9.47 -19.68
C SER A 534 -16.46 9.19 -19.42
N LEU A 535 -17.34 10.04 -19.95
CA LEU A 535 -18.79 9.86 -19.89
C LEU A 535 -19.27 9.17 -21.17
N ALA A 536 -19.74 7.93 -21.04
CA ALA A 536 -20.49 7.29 -22.11
C ALA A 536 -21.91 7.84 -22.13
N LEU A 537 -22.28 8.54 -23.21
CA LEU A 537 -23.62 9.10 -23.38
C LEU A 537 -24.62 8.06 -23.91
N GLY A 538 -24.10 6.97 -24.48
CA GLY A 538 -24.87 5.83 -24.95
C GLY A 538 -24.87 5.71 -26.47
N THR A 539 -25.73 4.80 -26.93
CA THR A 539 -25.87 4.44 -28.35
C THR A 539 -27.10 5.11 -28.94
N PHE A 540 -26.93 5.80 -30.07
CA PHE A 540 -27.96 6.55 -30.76
C PHE A 540 -28.06 6.11 -32.22
N GLY A 541 -29.24 6.29 -32.85
CA GLY A 541 -29.47 5.93 -34.24
C GLY A 541 -30.22 4.59 -34.41
N GLY A 542 -29.92 3.89 -35.51
CA GLY A 542 -30.66 2.73 -36.02
C GLY A 542 -31.51 3.07 -37.24
N THR A 543 -32.36 2.12 -37.67
CA THR A 543 -33.31 2.38 -38.77
C THR A 543 -34.30 3.44 -38.31
N LEU A 544 -34.27 4.63 -38.92
CA LEU A 544 -35.21 5.69 -38.59
C LEU A 544 -36.62 5.25 -38.98
N THR A 545 -37.46 4.95 -37.99
CA THR A 545 -38.91 4.77 -38.17
C THR A 545 -39.60 6.11 -37.95
N CYS A 546 -39.54 6.98 -38.97
CA CYS A 546 -40.27 8.24 -38.96
C CYS A 546 -41.77 7.97 -39.13
N ALA A 547 -42.58 8.50 -38.20
CA ALA A 547 -44.02 8.54 -38.36
C ALA A 547 -44.36 9.88 -39.02
N LEU A 548 -44.40 9.92 -40.36
CA LEU A 548 -44.76 11.15 -41.08
C LEU A 548 -46.18 11.57 -40.68
N PRO A 549 -46.37 12.77 -40.11
CA PRO A 549 -47.70 13.22 -39.69
C PRO A 549 -48.66 13.21 -40.87
N GLY A 550 -49.87 12.67 -40.68
CA GLY A 550 -50.92 12.70 -41.68
C GLY A 550 -50.79 11.67 -42.81
N VAL A 551 -49.84 10.72 -42.72
CA VAL A 551 -49.66 9.65 -43.71
C VAL A 551 -50.21 8.32 -43.18
N CYS A 552 -51.03 7.65 -43.99
CA CYS A 552 -51.58 6.33 -43.69
C CYS A 552 -50.60 5.18 -43.97
N GLY A 553 -50.77 4.07 -43.28
CA GLY A 553 -50.01 2.84 -43.51
C GLY A 553 -48.59 2.88 -42.95
N LEU A 554 -48.40 3.58 -41.83
CA LEU A 554 -47.10 3.67 -41.15
C LEU A 554 -46.57 2.29 -40.75
N GLY A 555 -47.47 1.36 -40.37
CA GLY A 555 -47.12 -0.03 -40.07
C GLY A 555 -46.08 -0.22 -38.97
N LEU A 556 -45.96 0.74 -38.04
CA LEU A 556 -44.95 0.69 -36.98
C LEU A 556 -45.40 -0.30 -35.90
N ALA A 557 -44.58 -1.32 -35.62
CA ALA A 557 -44.93 -2.33 -34.63
C ALA A 557 -45.08 -1.73 -33.23
N VAL A 558 -46.13 -2.13 -32.53
CA VAL A 558 -46.30 -1.90 -31.09
C VAL A 558 -45.48 -2.96 -30.35
N PRO A 559 -44.53 -2.59 -29.47
CA PRO A 559 -43.79 -3.54 -28.66
C PRO A 559 -44.72 -4.31 -27.72
N ASP A 560 -44.57 -5.64 -27.69
CA ASP A 560 -45.33 -6.59 -26.87
C ASP A 560 -44.64 -6.83 -25.52
N ASN A 561 -45.42 -6.93 -24.45
CA ASN A 561 -45.00 -7.21 -23.07
C ASN A 561 -43.88 -6.31 -22.53
N THR A 562 -43.71 -5.13 -23.13
CA THR A 562 -42.63 -4.19 -22.82
C THR A 562 -43.00 -2.76 -23.20
N CYS A 563 -42.78 -1.82 -22.28
CA CYS A 563 -42.88 -0.38 -22.54
C CYS A 563 -41.48 0.28 -22.43
N PRO A 564 -40.58 0.08 -23.42
CA PRO A 564 -39.26 0.68 -23.38
C PRO A 564 -39.34 2.21 -23.45
N THR A 565 -38.39 2.89 -22.81
CA THR A 565 -38.33 4.36 -22.80
C THR A 565 -37.89 4.97 -24.13
N THR A 566 -37.55 4.16 -25.14
CA THR A 566 -36.81 4.59 -26.35
C THR A 566 -37.45 4.28 -27.70
N LEU A 567 -38.74 3.91 -27.80
CA LEU A 567 -39.42 3.74 -29.10
C LEU A 567 -40.97 3.87 -28.89
N ASN A 568 -41.82 4.45 -29.75
CA ASN A 568 -41.92 4.38 -31.21
C ASN A 568 -42.68 5.57 -31.83
N GLY A 569 -42.01 6.28 -32.75
CA GLY A 569 -42.62 7.27 -33.64
C GLY A 569 -42.10 8.67 -33.37
N LEU A 570 -41.02 9.04 -34.07
CA LEU A 570 -40.60 10.43 -34.17
C LEU A 570 -41.56 11.12 -35.13
N VAL A 571 -42.31 12.09 -34.60
CA VAL A 571 -43.28 12.91 -35.34
C VAL A 571 -42.67 14.29 -35.52
N PRO A 572 -41.96 14.55 -36.64
CA PRO A 572 -41.42 15.87 -36.92
C PRO A 572 -42.57 16.84 -37.18
N ILE A 573 -42.57 17.97 -36.48
CA ILE A 573 -43.61 19.00 -36.57
C ILE A 573 -42.99 20.33 -36.98
N THR A 574 -43.62 20.95 -37.98
CA THR A 574 -43.52 22.39 -38.26
C THR A 574 -44.86 23.01 -37.93
N ALA A 575 -44.96 23.62 -36.75
CA ALA A 575 -46.15 24.26 -36.25
C ALA A 575 -46.29 25.70 -36.84
N PRO A 576 -47.51 26.27 -36.85
CA PRO A 576 -47.73 27.64 -37.34
C PRO A 576 -47.18 28.75 -36.42
N GLY A 577 -46.66 28.42 -35.24
CA GLY A 577 -46.12 29.35 -34.23
C GLY A 577 -44.91 28.78 -33.49
N THR A 578 -44.39 29.52 -32.52
CA THR A 578 -43.12 29.21 -31.82
C THR A 578 -43.24 29.15 -30.29
N GLN A 579 -44.44 29.36 -29.73
CA GLN A 579 -44.68 29.37 -28.28
C GLN A 579 -46.03 28.70 -27.94
N LEU A 580 -45.94 27.46 -27.43
CA LEU A 580 -47.08 26.69 -26.96
C LEU A 580 -47.89 27.44 -25.89
N GLY A 581 -49.21 27.49 -26.05
CA GLY A 581 -50.12 28.19 -25.16
C GLY A 581 -50.24 29.69 -25.41
N THR A 582 -49.43 30.26 -26.32
CA THR A 582 -49.40 31.69 -26.61
C THR A 582 -49.80 32.01 -28.05
N ASP A 583 -48.98 31.61 -29.03
CA ASP A 583 -49.22 31.85 -30.46
C ASP A 583 -49.65 30.59 -31.22
N VAL A 584 -49.56 29.42 -30.57
CA VAL A 584 -49.98 28.13 -31.10
C VAL A 584 -50.35 27.18 -29.96
N ILE A 585 -51.33 26.30 -30.18
CA ILE A 585 -51.72 25.24 -29.26
C ILE A 585 -51.88 23.92 -30.00
N LEU A 586 -51.64 22.80 -29.32
CA LEU A 586 -51.99 21.47 -29.81
C LEU A 586 -53.49 21.24 -29.58
N GLU A 587 -54.29 21.28 -30.64
CA GLU A 587 -55.74 21.09 -30.57
C GLU A 587 -56.11 19.62 -30.36
N SER A 588 -55.49 18.72 -31.12
CA SER A 588 -55.82 17.30 -31.07
C SER A 588 -54.68 16.39 -31.54
N VAL A 589 -54.75 15.13 -31.10
CA VAL A 589 -53.90 14.02 -31.55
C VAL A 589 -54.78 12.97 -32.21
N ASP A 590 -54.58 12.75 -33.51
CA ASP A 590 -55.33 11.76 -34.28
C ASP A 590 -54.50 10.48 -34.43
N LEU A 591 -55.08 9.34 -34.12
CA LEU A 591 -54.42 8.03 -34.14
C LEU A 591 -55.24 7.00 -34.93
N ILE A 592 -54.54 6.09 -35.61
CA ILE A 592 -55.06 4.78 -35.99
C ILE A 592 -54.06 3.72 -35.56
N ILE A 593 -54.49 2.80 -34.71
CA ILE A 593 -53.69 1.71 -34.17
C ILE A 593 -54.49 0.42 -34.36
N ASP A 594 -53.97 -0.51 -35.14
CA ASP A 594 -54.49 -1.87 -35.20
C ASP A 594 -53.90 -2.65 -34.02
N HIS A 595 -54.74 -3.16 -33.12
CA HIS A 595 -54.32 -3.97 -31.97
C HIS A 595 -55.39 -5.02 -31.67
N THR A 596 -55.00 -6.18 -31.15
CA THR A 596 -55.93 -7.29 -30.86
C THR A 596 -56.51 -7.26 -29.45
N PHE A 597 -56.05 -6.35 -28.59
CA PHE A 597 -56.61 -6.11 -27.26
C PHE A 597 -56.35 -4.66 -26.80
N ASN A 598 -57.31 -3.76 -26.91
CA ASN A 598 -57.06 -2.33 -26.69
C ASN A 598 -56.64 -1.97 -25.25
N ALA A 599 -57.13 -2.71 -24.26
CA ALA A 599 -56.83 -2.43 -22.85
C ALA A 599 -55.39 -2.76 -22.41
N ASP A 600 -54.58 -3.34 -23.29
CA ASP A 600 -53.16 -3.55 -23.00
C ASP A 600 -52.30 -2.38 -23.54
N LEU A 601 -52.92 -1.42 -24.25
CA LEU A 601 -52.21 -0.29 -24.84
C LEU A 601 -51.96 0.82 -23.82
N GLU A 602 -50.69 1.20 -23.70
CA GLU A 602 -50.24 2.44 -23.07
C GLU A 602 -49.75 3.41 -24.15
N ILE A 603 -50.41 4.58 -24.25
CA ILE A 603 -50.16 5.63 -25.24
C ILE A 603 -49.78 6.92 -24.54
N ARG A 604 -48.60 7.46 -24.87
CA ARG A 604 -48.11 8.74 -24.33
C ARG A 604 -47.50 9.60 -25.42
N LEU A 605 -47.54 10.92 -25.21
CA LEU A 605 -46.93 11.89 -26.10
C LEU A 605 -45.93 12.74 -25.34
N THR A 606 -44.75 12.94 -25.92
CA THR A 606 -43.69 13.77 -25.35
C THR A 606 -43.32 14.89 -26.33
N SER A 607 -43.29 16.14 -25.84
CA SER A 607 -42.89 17.32 -26.60
C SER A 607 -41.37 17.44 -26.76
N PRO A 608 -40.86 18.29 -27.68
CA PRO A 608 -39.42 18.51 -27.88
C PRO A 608 -38.65 18.95 -26.63
N ASN A 609 -39.33 19.57 -25.65
CA ASN A 609 -38.75 20.00 -24.37
C ASN A 609 -38.91 18.95 -23.24
N ASN A 610 -39.27 17.70 -23.55
CA ASN A 610 -39.43 16.57 -22.64
C ASN A 610 -40.64 16.64 -21.67
N VAL A 611 -41.64 17.47 -21.93
CA VAL A 611 -42.93 17.34 -21.21
C VAL A 611 -43.66 16.13 -21.77
N THR A 612 -44.21 15.27 -20.90
CA THR A 612 -44.94 14.05 -21.29
C THR A 612 -46.37 14.10 -20.80
N VAL A 613 -47.31 13.74 -21.66
CA VAL A 613 -48.74 13.65 -21.40
C VAL A 613 -49.22 12.23 -21.66
N ASP A 614 -49.91 11.65 -20.68
CA ASP A 614 -50.58 10.36 -20.82
C ASP A 614 -51.84 10.53 -21.67
N LEU A 615 -51.89 9.85 -22.82
CA LEU A 615 -52.99 9.98 -23.77
C LEU A 615 -54.07 8.92 -23.52
N VAL A 616 -53.68 7.65 -23.47
CA VAL A 616 -54.57 6.50 -23.22
C VAL A 616 -53.81 5.50 -22.35
N LEU A 617 -54.39 5.09 -21.22
CA LEU A 617 -53.81 4.11 -20.30
C LEU A 617 -54.82 3.00 -20.03
N ASP A 618 -54.61 1.83 -20.63
CA ASP A 618 -55.40 0.62 -20.41
C ASP A 618 -56.90 0.84 -20.65
N ARG A 619 -57.27 1.25 -21.88
CA ARG A 619 -58.66 1.59 -22.26
C ARG A 619 -59.16 0.78 -23.44
N GLY A 620 -60.49 0.68 -23.57
CA GLY A 620 -61.14 -0.01 -24.70
C GLY A 620 -61.39 -1.50 -24.49
N GLY A 621 -60.96 -2.09 -23.38
CA GLY A 621 -61.25 -3.47 -23.01
C GLY A 621 -60.66 -4.51 -23.98
N ALA A 622 -61.35 -5.65 -24.12
CA ALA A 622 -60.96 -6.76 -24.98
C ALA A 622 -61.32 -6.57 -26.46
N ASP A 623 -61.77 -5.38 -26.85
CA ASP A 623 -62.09 -5.04 -28.23
C ASP A 623 -60.82 -4.60 -28.98
N ASN A 624 -60.88 -4.60 -30.31
CA ASN A 624 -59.72 -4.48 -31.19
C ASN A 624 -59.70 -3.13 -31.91
N GLY A 625 -58.54 -2.49 -31.95
CA GLY A 625 -58.26 -1.32 -32.78
C GLY A 625 -58.81 0.01 -32.24
N LEU A 626 -57.97 1.03 -32.28
CA LEU A 626 -58.32 2.44 -32.07
C LEU A 626 -58.24 3.15 -33.43
N GLY A 627 -59.35 3.67 -33.91
CA GLY A 627 -59.51 4.11 -35.30
C GLY A 627 -59.80 2.93 -36.24
N ASN A 628 -60.05 3.22 -37.51
CA ASN A 628 -60.32 2.20 -38.52
C ASN A 628 -59.37 2.33 -39.71
N ASN A 629 -58.37 1.46 -39.76
CA ASN A 629 -57.34 1.45 -40.81
C ASN A 629 -57.92 1.31 -42.23
N ALA A 630 -59.07 0.65 -42.39
CA ALA A 630 -59.72 0.51 -43.70
C ALA A 630 -60.12 1.85 -44.34
N ASN A 631 -60.31 2.90 -43.53
CA ASN A 631 -60.75 4.22 -43.95
C ASN A 631 -59.75 5.32 -43.53
N CYS A 632 -58.47 5.00 -43.41
CA CYS A 632 -57.45 6.01 -43.11
C CYS A 632 -57.36 7.07 -44.25
N PRO A 633 -57.25 8.38 -43.95
CA PRO A 633 -57.14 9.02 -42.63
C PRO A 633 -58.46 9.58 -42.06
N THR A 634 -59.63 9.14 -42.55
CA THR A 634 -60.90 9.76 -42.13
C THR A 634 -61.46 9.17 -40.83
N ASP A 635 -61.27 7.89 -40.60
CA ASP A 635 -61.81 7.19 -39.43
C ASP A 635 -60.78 7.12 -38.29
N VAL A 636 -60.42 8.29 -37.74
CA VAL A 636 -59.41 8.42 -36.68
C VAL A 636 -60.00 8.30 -35.28
N PHE A 637 -59.19 7.78 -34.36
CA PHE A 637 -59.38 7.97 -32.93
C PHE A 637 -58.75 9.31 -32.54
N ARG A 638 -59.60 10.34 -32.34
CA ARG A 638 -59.17 11.71 -32.06
C ARG A 638 -59.16 11.98 -30.57
N LEU A 639 -58.01 12.38 -30.04
CA LEU A 639 -57.84 12.84 -28.68
C LEU A 639 -57.85 14.37 -28.65
N ILE A 640 -58.79 14.96 -27.92
CA ILE A 640 -59.03 16.40 -27.83
C ILE A 640 -59.53 16.79 -26.44
N ASP A 641 -59.03 17.90 -25.89
CA ASP A 641 -59.49 18.43 -24.60
C ASP A 641 -61.00 18.72 -24.66
N GLY A 642 -61.77 18.13 -23.73
CA GLY A 642 -63.23 18.25 -23.69
C GLY A 642 -64.01 17.21 -24.50
N GLY A 643 -63.33 16.21 -25.11
CA GLY A 643 -63.97 15.07 -25.77
C GLY A 643 -64.71 14.11 -24.81
N ALA A 644 -65.27 13.02 -25.35
CA ALA A 644 -65.93 11.99 -24.55
C ALA A 644 -64.92 11.25 -23.64
N ALA A 645 -65.35 10.82 -22.44
CA ALA A 645 -64.45 10.13 -21.51
C ALA A 645 -63.93 8.80 -22.08
N LEU A 646 -62.65 8.49 -21.91
CA LEU A 646 -62.05 7.23 -22.38
C LEU A 646 -62.69 5.96 -21.79
N SER A 647 -63.35 6.08 -20.63
CA SER A 647 -64.16 4.99 -20.04
C SER A 647 -65.38 4.61 -20.89
N THR A 648 -65.73 5.39 -21.90
CA THR A 648 -66.82 5.11 -22.85
C THR A 648 -66.35 4.40 -24.12
N VAL A 649 -65.04 4.20 -24.30
CA VAL A 649 -64.45 3.49 -25.45
C VAL A 649 -64.84 2.01 -25.36
N ALA A 650 -65.62 1.53 -26.33
CA ALA A 650 -66.06 0.15 -26.45
C ALA A 650 -66.36 -0.21 -27.92
N GLY A 651 -66.12 -1.47 -28.29
CA GLY A 651 -66.29 -1.99 -29.64
C GLY A 651 -65.01 -1.95 -30.49
N ASN A 652 -65.03 -2.64 -31.63
CA ASN A 652 -63.87 -2.71 -32.53
C ASN A 652 -63.75 -1.46 -33.41
N ASN A 653 -62.50 -1.08 -33.72
CA ASN A 653 -62.11 0.02 -34.59
C ASN A 653 -62.77 1.34 -34.17
N VAL A 654 -62.54 1.75 -32.92
CA VAL A 654 -63.28 2.87 -32.32
C VAL A 654 -62.91 4.19 -32.99
N VAL A 655 -63.90 4.90 -33.54
CA VAL A 655 -63.74 6.22 -34.17
C VAL A 655 -64.51 7.25 -33.36
N GLY A 656 -63.96 8.44 -33.19
CA GLY A 656 -64.63 9.53 -32.46
C GLY A 656 -63.67 10.49 -31.78
N GLN A 657 -64.23 11.38 -30.97
CA GLN A 657 -63.50 12.39 -30.21
C GLN A 657 -63.54 12.06 -28.72
N PHE A 658 -62.37 11.85 -28.12
CA PHE A 658 -62.20 11.43 -26.74
C PHE A 658 -61.27 12.38 -25.99
N ALA A 659 -61.54 12.60 -24.70
CA ALA A 659 -60.63 13.35 -23.85
C ALA A 659 -59.45 12.44 -23.44
N PRO A 660 -58.18 12.85 -23.61
CA PRO A 660 -57.02 12.09 -23.14
C PRO A 660 -57.03 11.92 -21.62
N GLU A 661 -56.23 10.97 -21.10
CA GLU A 661 -56.07 10.76 -19.65
C GLU A 661 -55.58 12.02 -18.94
N GLN A 662 -54.66 12.76 -19.58
CA GLN A 662 -54.18 14.07 -19.15
C GLN A 662 -54.46 15.11 -20.25
N PRO A 663 -54.89 16.33 -19.87
CA PRO A 663 -55.28 17.34 -20.85
C PRO A 663 -54.08 17.80 -21.71
N LEU A 664 -54.28 17.98 -23.02
CA LEU A 664 -53.27 18.44 -23.97
C LEU A 664 -52.78 19.86 -23.63
N SER A 665 -53.61 20.67 -22.97
CA SER A 665 -53.20 21.97 -22.42
C SER A 665 -52.04 21.90 -21.41
N THR A 666 -51.64 20.72 -20.95
CA THR A 666 -50.39 20.50 -20.19
C THR A 666 -49.14 20.94 -20.96
N PHE A 667 -49.17 20.90 -22.30
CA PHE A 667 -48.08 21.38 -23.15
C PHE A 667 -47.99 22.91 -23.26
N ASN A 668 -48.96 23.68 -22.73
CA ASN A 668 -48.99 25.14 -22.82
C ASN A 668 -48.00 25.81 -21.85
N ASP A 669 -46.72 25.52 -22.00
CA ASP A 669 -45.64 25.95 -21.10
C ASP A 669 -44.74 27.07 -21.69
N GLY A 670 -45.08 27.58 -22.88
CA GLY A 670 -44.32 28.60 -23.59
C GLY A 670 -43.09 28.07 -24.35
N SER A 671 -42.87 26.76 -24.40
CA SER A 671 -41.81 26.16 -25.21
C SER A 671 -42.13 26.18 -26.71
N ASP A 672 -41.08 25.99 -27.53
CA ASP A 672 -41.21 25.91 -28.99
C ASP A 672 -41.78 24.53 -29.39
N PRO A 673 -42.95 24.46 -30.06
CA PRO A 673 -43.51 23.20 -30.54
C PRO A 673 -42.80 22.65 -31.78
N ASN A 674 -41.98 23.44 -32.47
CA ASN A 674 -41.26 23.00 -33.65
C ASN A 674 -40.13 22.04 -33.26
N GLY A 675 -40.02 20.95 -33.99
CA GLY A 675 -39.07 19.88 -33.69
C GLY A 675 -39.74 18.52 -33.62
N THR A 676 -39.08 17.57 -32.98
CA THR A 676 -39.53 16.18 -32.97
C THR A 676 -40.34 15.89 -31.72
N TRP A 677 -41.61 15.55 -31.92
CA TRP A 677 -42.45 14.98 -30.88
C TRP A 677 -42.27 13.47 -30.84
N THR A 678 -42.33 12.87 -29.66
CA THR A 678 -42.24 11.42 -29.49
C THR A 678 -43.59 10.87 -29.11
N LEU A 679 -44.23 10.12 -30.01
CA LEU A 679 -45.33 9.25 -29.65
C LEU A 679 -44.75 7.97 -29.04
N ARG A 680 -45.33 7.48 -27.95
CA ARG A 680 -45.00 6.17 -27.39
C ARG A 680 -46.28 5.36 -27.33
N VAL A 681 -46.25 4.20 -27.98
CA VAL A 681 -47.31 3.18 -27.91
C VAL A 681 -46.62 1.87 -27.56
N CYS A 682 -47.07 1.22 -26.51
CA CYS A 682 -46.64 -0.12 -26.13
C CYS A 682 -47.85 -0.95 -25.69
N ASP A 683 -47.70 -2.26 -25.84
CA ASP A 683 -48.53 -3.26 -25.20
C ASP A 683 -47.80 -3.69 -23.90
N ASP A 684 -48.41 -3.41 -22.76
CA ASP A 684 -47.86 -3.70 -21.44
C ASP A 684 -48.22 -5.10 -20.91
N ALA A 685 -49.03 -5.84 -21.66
CA ALA A 685 -49.36 -7.23 -21.45
C ALA A 685 -48.73 -8.10 -22.54
N GLY A 686 -48.86 -9.42 -22.40
CA GLY A 686 -48.23 -10.36 -23.34
C GLY A 686 -49.26 -11.10 -24.17
N GLY A 687 -48.96 -11.26 -25.46
CA GLY A 687 -49.68 -12.19 -26.34
C GLY A 687 -50.56 -11.55 -27.40
N ASP A 688 -50.67 -10.22 -27.37
CA ASP A 688 -51.33 -9.41 -28.39
C ASP A 688 -50.28 -8.63 -29.17
N LEU A 689 -50.56 -8.39 -30.45
CA LEU A 689 -49.65 -7.67 -31.35
C LEU A 689 -50.43 -6.57 -32.05
N GLY A 690 -49.78 -5.45 -32.29
CA GLY A 690 -50.37 -4.40 -33.09
C GLY A 690 -49.39 -3.52 -33.83
N THR A 691 -49.96 -2.58 -34.57
CA THR A 691 -49.24 -1.63 -35.40
C THR A 691 -49.89 -0.27 -35.37
N ILE A 692 -49.08 0.78 -35.24
CA ILE A 692 -49.49 2.17 -35.47
C ILE A 692 -49.59 2.38 -36.98
N GLN A 693 -50.77 2.75 -37.44
CA GLN A 693 -51.08 2.95 -38.87
C GLN A 693 -51.10 4.42 -39.28
N TYR A 694 -51.40 5.31 -38.34
CA TYR A 694 -51.53 6.75 -38.60
C TYR A 694 -51.33 7.54 -37.30
N VAL A 695 -50.65 8.68 -37.42
CA VAL A 695 -50.59 9.72 -36.39
C VAL A 695 -50.65 11.10 -37.03
N GLN A 696 -51.37 12.03 -36.42
CA GLN A 696 -51.31 13.45 -36.78
C GLN A 696 -51.49 14.32 -35.53
N LEU A 697 -50.59 15.29 -35.36
CA LEU A 697 -50.69 16.33 -34.33
C LEU A 697 -51.24 17.59 -34.97
N ASN A 698 -52.44 18.00 -34.55
CA ASN A 698 -53.14 19.14 -35.13
C ASN A 698 -52.86 20.40 -34.30
N PHE A 699 -52.03 21.29 -34.83
CA PHE A 699 -51.75 22.58 -34.20
C PHE A 699 -52.62 23.68 -34.81
N ILE A 700 -53.14 24.54 -33.94
CA ILE A 700 -53.90 25.73 -34.34
C ILE A 700 -53.36 26.97 -33.64
N THR A 701 -53.52 28.13 -34.27
CA THR A 701 -53.34 29.40 -33.58
C THR A 701 -54.49 29.58 -32.58
N PRO A 702 -54.24 29.81 -31.28
CA PRO A 702 -55.29 29.98 -30.30
C PRO A 702 -56.15 31.18 -30.68
N CYS A 703 -57.48 31.00 -30.66
CA CYS A 703 -58.40 32.09 -30.92
C CYS A 703 -58.25 33.15 -29.80
N THR A 704 -57.78 34.35 -30.14
CA THR A 704 -57.88 35.47 -29.21
C THR A 704 -59.36 35.84 -29.07
N ALA A 705 -59.96 35.56 -27.92
CA ALA A 705 -61.15 36.28 -27.53
C ALA A 705 -60.82 37.79 -27.56
N PRO A 706 -61.62 38.65 -28.22
CA PRO A 706 -61.41 40.07 -28.09
C PRO A 706 -61.60 40.41 -26.61
N ILE A 707 -60.58 40.96 -25.96
CA ILE A 707 -60.77 41.65 -24.68
C ILE A 707 -61.59 42.90 -25.01
N VAL A 708 -62.93 42.77 -24.97
CA VAL A 708 -63.82 43.92 -25.07
C VAL A 708 -63.80 44.62 -23.71
N ALA A 709 -63.12 45.76 -23.63
CA ALA A 709 -63.34 46.73 -22.57
C ALA A 709 -64.71 47.41 -22.77
N GLY A 710 -65.78 46.74 -22.37
CA GLY A 710 -67.13 47.32 -22.36
C GLY A 710 -68.26 46.29 -22.35
N THR A 711 -69.26 46.50 -21.51
CA THR A 711 -70.46 45.66 -21.39
C THR A 711 -71.29 45.65 -22.67
N ILE A 712 -71.20 44.55 -23.43
CA ILE A 712 -72.20 44.10 -24.39
C ILE A 712 -72.93 42.92 -23.74
N SER A 713 -74.27 42.92 -23.72
CA SER A 713 -75.06 41.81 -23.21
C SER A 713 -75.48 40.91 -24.37
N GLY A 714 -74.79 39.79 -24.52
CA GLY A 714 -75.03 38.71 -25.47
C GLY A 714 -73.98 37.62 -25.24
N THR A 715 -74.38 36.35 -25.25
CA THR A 715 -73.50 35.22 -24.95
C THR A 715 -72.44 35.10 -26.05
N ALA A 716 -71.22 35.58 -25.80
CA ALA A 716 -70.11 35.44 -26.73
C ALA A 716 -69.67 33.97 -26.79
N GLY A 717 -70.12 33.24 -27.81
CA GLY A 717 -69.45 32.04 -28.28
C GLY A 717 -68.29 32.42 -29.21
N ALA A 718 -67.28 31.57 -29.33
CA ALA A 718 -66.20 31.76 -30.29
C ALA A 718 -66.74 31.71 -31.74
N LEU A 719 -66.23 32.58 -32.62
CA LEU A 719 -66.57 32.62 -34.05
C LEU A 719 -65.34 32.22 -34.88
N CYS A 720 -65.51 31.29 -35.83
CA CYS A 720 -64.47 30.81 -36.73
C CYS A 720 -64.57 31.47 -38.13
N ASP A 721 -63.56 31.26 -38.98
CA ASP A 721 -63.58 31.78 -40.37
C ASP A 721 -64.76 31.18 -41.16
N GLY A 722 -65.61 32.05 -41.70
CA GLY A 722 -66.87 31.70 -42.38
C GLY A 722 -68.15 31.85 -41.55
N ASP A 723 -68.06 32.11 -40.24
CA ASP A 723 -69.25 32.34 -39.40
C ASP A 723 -69.78 33.79 -39.52
N SER A 724 -71.11 33.94 -39.46
CA SER A 724 -71.77 35.26 -39.40
C SER A 724 -72.43 35.46 -38.05
N GLU A 725 -72.08 36.54 -37.35
CA GLU A 725 -72.74 36.94 -36.11
C GLU A 725 -73.31 38.37 -36.17
N THR A 726 -74.36 38.62 -35.39
CA THR A 726 -75.03 39.92 -35.32
C THR A 726 -74.67 40.63 -34.03
N LEU A 727 -73.86 41.69 -34.12
CA LEU A 727 -73.55 42.54 -32.97
C LEU A 727 -74.70 43.55 -32.74
N SER A 728 -75.22 43.61 -31.52
CA SER A 728 -76.26 44.57 -31.11
C SER A 728 -75.77 45.47 -29.97
N LEU A 729 -75.94 46.79 -30.13
CA LEU A 729 -75.58 47.79 -29.12
C LEU A 729 -76.81 48.11 -28.25
N SER A 730 -76.77 47.88 -26.93
CA SER A 730 -77.85 48.28 -26.01
C SER A 730 -77.64 49.72 -25.53
N GLY A 731 -78.51 50.64 -25.95
CA GLY A 731 -78.51 52.05 -25.54
C GLY A 731 -78.28 53.01 -26.71
N GLN A 732 -79.31 53.22 -27.53
CA GLN A 732 -79.27 54.25 -28.57
C GLN A 732 -79.39 55.65 -27.95
N SER A 733 -78.49 56.56 -28.32
CA SER A 733 -78.78 58.00 -28.29
C SER A 733 -79.72 58.34 -29.45
N THR A 734 -80.83 59.03 -29.17
CA THR A 734 -81.80 59.46 -30.19
C THR A 734 -81.53 60.89 -30.65
N GLY A 735 -81.23 61.08 -31.94
CA GLY A 735 -81.05 62.38 -32.59
C GLY A 735 -80.73 62.24 -34.09
N PHE A 736 -81.10 63.24 -34.91
CA PHE A 736 -80.78 63.24 -36.34
C PHE A 736 -79.28 63.52 -36.57
N GLY A 737 -78.61 62.66 -37.34
CA GLY A 737 -77.19 62.82 -37.72
C GLY A 737 -76.19 61.90 -37.00
N ILE A 738 -76.65 60.84 -36.34
CA ILE A 738 -75.75 59.87 -35.68
C ILE A 738 -75.27 58.82 -36.70
N SER A 739 -73.96 58.70 -36.85
CA SER A 739 -73.29 57.62 -37.59
C SER A 739 -72.59 56.69 -36.61
N TYR A 740 -72.83 55.38 -36.72
CA TYR A 740 -72.09 54.36 -35.98
C TYR A 740 -70.95 53.83 -36.84
N GLN A 741 -69.74 53.80 -36.29
CA GLN A 741 -68.57 53.22 -36.95
C GLN A 741 -68.02 52.11 -36.05
N TRP A 742 -67.93 50.91 -36.61
CA TRP A 742 -67.29 49.77 -35.97
C TRP A 742 -65.86 49.72 -36.49
N ASN A 743 -64.89 49.94 -35.60
CA ASN A 743 -63.48 49.81 -35.94
C ASN A 743 -62.98 48.49 -35.35
N TRP A 744 -62.28 47.71 -36.16
CA TRP A 744 -61.59 46.51 -35.73
C TRP A 744 -60.09 46.79 -35.78
N GLY A 745 -59.36 46.47 -34.71
CA GLY A 745 -57.91 46.54 -34.68
C GLY A 745 -57.36 45.17 -35.08
N THR A 746 -56.46 45.14 -36.07
CA THR A 746 -55.67 43.96 -36.43
C THR A 746 -54.53 43.74 -35.47
#